data_AF-A0A1I0G2H2-F1
#
_entry.id   AF-A0A1I0G2H2-F1
#
_cell.length_a   1.000
_cell.length_b   1.000
_cell.length_c   1.000
_cell.angle_alpha   90.00
_cell.angle_beta   90.00
_cell.angle_gamma   90.00
#
_symmetry.space_group_name_H-M   'P 1'
#
loop_
_entity.id
_entity.type
_entity.pdbx_description
1 polymer ?
#
loop_
_entity_poly.entity_id
_entity_poly.type
_entity_poly.pdbx_seq_one_letter_code
_entity_poly.pdbx_strand_id
1 'polypeptide(L)'
;MKEKILLYKNKVEEHGGIILSLRKIFRIYRDEGIQGVRNRIRINKEVNENKVDVIKTQILYEYNQYLEKYAADINVQLVFKEVMLSYYLENRDVLEIDDFNLEKLSVDEIIMDCLDGKVNVPISLQMLIVRSYFDSEYYSSNNLDVRKRKIEPLYHFCVYGWMELRKPREDFDILYYCSRYLSFNYDTINPLMHYALMQSTKLCTKFDKGYFQKTPQIIDNKEKIIKRRVCLFAGYDVQNIMDDYVIEYIKELSKYCDVYYLADSTMVRYELDKIKPWVKKAWSFKHDKYDFGSYSILANELVGWEELEKYDEVLLCNDSCYLLTNLDNVFDKMDYSNSDWWGLQATKGIYQTLNYNKKKYKNPISIKEIDDVLIQDFQKDYIFDFYVGSYFIALRRQVINAPIIRRFFENIKKENKKKLIVMKYEIGLTKLLIEEGFKFDTYSNWLYPMHPVYDKYIFNLLDEGFPLFKRYLLSENHYSLPGLKNWKSEILKYYPEAKVDIFEKNLNRVSNSYKLFVNFNVKRTKKGAAIFPKKYSNKEMLELDKRTVAFDNYWVFPVCAFDHTFSGNERAIFEYVKNNKDIKKIILTRSKFINVDGVNVEIYPHESIEGQILLLQSKIIFIKHTPFRNVGYPLQEEKHYYINLWHGIPLKRIGVASIDQKDNLAKLGNEHKKCRTVISSSKIDSMAMASAFYPLMYNDIWVTGLPRADFILMDYEQLPSDFKDEMDILNNYLGNKKLVLYCPTFRNYKIDEAINITPNQILELNKWLKDNNAMLGIRDHMANKNKNILAVVDPELMLNLSNSCFYHIEVLLRRADILITDYSSTFIDFILLDKPMISFAYDYDNYMNNERGFFYDFDFVFPGEICKDVYSLLNSLERLTQNKFEINKTKQDISKKIFFDYIDSMSSSRVVAKINELING
;
A
#
# COMPACT_ATOMS: atom_id res chain seq x y z
N MET A 1 25.20 -16.31 -38.07
CA MET A 1 25.83 -16.51 -36.74
C MET A 1 26.76 -17.73 -36.74
N LYS A 2 26.27 -18.96 -37.00
CA LYS A 2 27.11 -20.19 -37.10
C LYS A 2 28.30 -20.06 -38.06
N GLU A 3 28.14 -19.46 -39.23
CA GLU A 3 29.24 -19.28 -40.20
C GLU A 3 30.30 -18.27 -39.76
N LYS A 4 29.91 -17.19 -39.06
CA LYS A 4 30.87 -16.23 -38.49
C LYS A 4 31.65 -16.88 -37.34
N ILE A 5 30.99 -17.67 -36.50
CA ILE A 5 31.66 -18.44 -35.43
C ILE A 5 32.66 -19.44 -36.01
N LEU A 6 32.32 -20.10 -37.13
CA LEU A 6 33.21 -21.03 -37.82
C LEU A 6 34.42 -20.32 -38.49
N LEU A 7 34.21 -19.12 -39.04
CA LEU A 7 35.28 -18.29 -39.62
C LEU A 7 36.30 -17.83 -38.56
N TYR A 8 35.82 -17.53 -37.34
CA TYR A 8 36.69 -17.14 -36.23
C TYR A 8 37.35 -18.34 -35.54
N LYS A 9 36.75 -19.54 -35.59
CA LYS A 9 37.37 -20.80 -35.16
C LYS A 9 38.70 -21.04 -35.87
N ASN A 10 38.74 -20.86 -37.19
CA ASN A 10 39.96 -21.06 -37.99
C ASN A 10 41.06 -20.02 -37.66
N LYS A 11 40.69 -18.83 -37.18
CA LYS A 11 41.65 -17.80 -36.73
C LYS A 11 42.16 -18.01 -35.30
N VAL A 12 41.47 -18.80 -34.48
CA VAL A 12 41.87 -19.14 -33.10
C VAL A 12 42.93 -20.24 -33.07
N GLU A 13 42.94 -21.14 -34.07
CA GLU A 13 43.95 -22.19 -34.22
C GLU A 13 45.31 -21.64 -34.73
N GLU A 14 45.35 -20.48 -35.41
CA GLU A 14 46.60 -19.88 -35.93
C GLU A 14 47.31 -18.92 -34.97
N HIS A 15 46.60 -18.32 -34.01
CA HIS A 15 47.18 -17.37 -33.05
C HIS A 15 46.67 -17.67 -31.66
N GLY A 16 47.54 -18.20 -30.79
CA GLY A 16 47.28 -18.60 -29.39
C GLY A 16 46.82 -17.47 -28.48
N GLY A 17 45.64 -16.92 -28.76
CA GLY A 17 45.05 -15.75 -28.13
C GLY A 17 43.57 -15.96 -27.86
N ILE A 18 43.27 -16.91 -26.96
CA ILE A 18 41.91 -17.19 -26.46
C ILE A 18 41.21 -15.91 -25.94
N ILE A 19 41.98 -14.95 -25.42
CA ILE A 19 41.50 -13.74 -24.72
C ILE A 19 40.96 -12.66 -25.68
N LEU A 20 41.59 -12.45 -26.84
CA LEU A 20 41.14 -11.47 -27.85
C LEU A 20 39.83 -11.89 -28.53
N SER A 21 39.59 -13.20 -28.60
CA SER A 21 38.37 -13.79 -29.14
C SER A 21 37.18 -13.61 -28.21
N LEU A 22 37.38 -13.71 -26.89
CA LEU A 22 36.33 -13.45 -25.89
C LEU A 22 35.87 -11.99 -25.92
N ARG A 23 36.79 -11.02 -26.04
CA ARG A 23 36.47 -9.58 -26.17
C ARG A 23 35.56 -9.27 -27.38
N LYS A 24 35.86 -9.85 -28.54
CA LYS A 24 35.04 -9.65 -29.77
C LYS A 24 33.68 -10.36 -29.69
N ILE A 25 33.62 -11.51 -29.03
CA ILE A 25 32.36 -12.25 -28.83
C ILE A 25 31.42 -11.51 -27.86
N PHE A 26 31.95 -10.91 -26.78
CA PHE A 26 31.18 -10.07 -25.85
C PHE A 26 30.57 -8.85 -26.53
N ARG A 27 31.34 -8.18 -27.41
CA ARG A 27 30.88 -7.02 -28.18
C ARG A 27 29.76 -7.38 -29.17
N ILE A 28 29.89 -8.52 -29.86
CA ILE A 28 28.84 -9.04 -30.75
C ILE A 28 27.56 -9.37 -29.96
N TYR A 29 27.67 -9.89 -28.74
CA TYR A 29 26.50 -10.20 -27.90
C TYR A 29 25.76 -8.95 -27.39
N ARG A 30 26.51 -7.92 -27.00
CA ARG A 30 25.94 -6.62 -26.59
C ARG A 30 25.16 -5.98 -27.75
N ASP A 31 25.74 -5.99 -28.94
CA ASP A 31 25.21 -5.25 -30.08
C ASP A 31 24.15 -6.06 -30.88
N GLU A 32 24.28 -7.39 -31.02
CA GLU A 32 23.32 -8.23 -31.76
C GLU A 32 22.31 -8.97 -30.86
N GLY A 33 22.65 -9.29 -29.61
CA GLY A 33 21.77 -10.00 -28.67
C GLY A 33 20.61 -9.14 -28.17
N ILE A 34 20.88 -7.87 -27.82
CA ILE A 34 19.86 -6.90 -27.40
C ILE A 34 19.00 -6.48 -28.60
N GLN A 35 19.61 -6.28 -29.77
CA GLN A 35 18.92 -5.83 -30.98
C GLN A 35 18.11 -6.96 -31.64
N GLY A 36 18.60 -8.20 -31.61
CA GLY A 36 17.89 -9.38 -32.11
C GLY A 36 16.67 -9.76 -31.25
N VAL A 37 16.77 -9.58 -29.92
CA VAL A 37 15.65 -9.74 -28.99
C VAL A 37 14.62 -8.62 -29.19
N ARG A 38 15.04 -7.36 -29.33
CA ARG A 38 14.15 -6.24 -29.66
C ARG A 38 13.43 -6.42 -31.00
N ASN A 39 14.12 -6.90 -32.03
CA ASN A 39 13.52 -7.11 -33.35
C ASN A 39 12.54 -8.30 -33.38
N ARG A 40 12.77 -9.38 -32.62
CA ARG A 40 11.80 -10.49 -32.51
C ARG A 40 10.61 -10.18 -31.61
N ILE A 41 10.78 -9.35 -30.58
CA ILE A 41 9.68 -8.82 -29.75
C ILE A 41 8.79 -7.88 -30.57
N ARG A 42 9.37 -7.09 -31.50
CA ARG A 42 8.61 -6.18 -32.36
C ARG A 42 7.71 -6.90 -33.38
N ILE A 43 8.00 -8.17 -33.70
CA ILE A 43 7.28 -8.98 -34.69
C ILE A 43 6.10 -9.76 -34.07
N ASN A 44 6.00 -9.91 -32.74
CA ASN A 44 4.86 -10.56 -32.09
C ASN A 44 4.36 -9.73 -30.89
N LYS A 45 3.25 -9.02 -31.07
CA LYS A 45 2.58 -8.22 -30.03
C LYS A 45 1.92 -9.05 -28.90
N GLU A 46 2.03 -10.38 -28.93
CA GLU A 46 1.50 -11.29 -27.90
C GLU A 46 2.54 -12.34 -27.46
N VAL A 47 3.65 -11.90 -26.86
CA VAL A 47 4.59 -12.83 -26.22
C VAL A 47 4.50 -12.69 -24.71
N ASN A 48 3.96 -13.75 -24.09
CA ASN A 48 3.91 -13.99 -22.65
C ASN A 48 5.33 -13.94 -22.03
N GLU A 49 5.53 -13.31 -20.87
CA GLU A 49 6.86 -13.12 -20.22
C GLU A 49 7.68 -14.44 -20.16
N ASN A 50 7.00 -15.55 -19.92
CA ASN A 50 7.60 -16.90 -19.88
C ASN A 50 8.34 -17.30 -21.18
N LYS A 51 7.92 -16.82 -22.36
CA LYS A 51 8.59 -17.13 -23.64
C LYS A 51 9.84 -16.29 -23.84
N VAL A 52 9.90 -15.08 -23.28
CA VAL A 52 11.08 -14.19 -23.35
C VAL A 52 12.22 -14.76 -22.52
N ASP A 53 11.91 -15.24 -21.31
CA ASP A 53 12.91 -15.85 -20.43
C ASP A 53 13.47 -17.14 -21.03
N VAL A 54 12.61 -18.03 -21.57
CA VAL A 54 13.06 -19.26 -22.24
C VAL A 54 14.00 -18.99 -23.43
N ILE A 55 13.74 -17.94 -24.23
CA ILE A 55 14.60 -17.56 -25.35
C ILE A 55 15.95 -16.99 -24.85
N LYS A 56 15.93 -16.12 -23.84
CA LYS A 56 17.17 -15.61 -23.22
C LYS A 56 18.01 -16.75 -22.64
N THR A 57 17.36 -17.69 -21.95
CA THR A 57 17.97 -18.89 -21.37
C THR A 57 18.59 -19.79 -22.44
N GLN A 58 17.90 -20.03 -23.56
CA GLN A 58 18.41 -20.89 -24.64
C GLN A 58 19.70 -20.33 -25.27
N ILE A 59 19.75 -19.01 -25.50
CA ILE A 59 20.92 -18.33 -26.05
C ILE A 59 22.10 -18.38 -25.06
N LEU A 60 21.84 -18.16 -23.76
CA LEU A 60 22.85 -18.26 -22.71
C LEU A 60 23.33 -19.70 -22.48
N TYR A 61 22.45 -20.70 -22.63
CA TYR A 61 22.80 -22.11 -22.57
C TYR A 61 23.73 -22.52 -23.72
N GLU A 62 23.44 -22.11 -24.95
CA GLU A 62 24.31 -22.33 -26.12
C GLU A 62 25.68 -21.65 -25.96
N TYR A 63 25.72 -20.47 -25.32
CA TYR A 63 26.96 -19.79 -24.97
C TYR A 63 27.74 -20.47 -23.83
N ASN A 64 27.05 -20.98 -22.80
CA ASN A 64 27.67 -21.71 -21.70
C ASN A 64 28.28 -23.03 -22.16
N GLN A 65 27.60 -23.76 -23.06
CA GLN A 65 28.12 -24.95 -23.76
C GLN A 65 29.37 -24.60 -24.59
N TYR A 66 29.37 -23.44 -25.24
CA TYR A 66 30.55 -22.94 -25.97
C TYR A 66 31.72 -22.66 -25.00
N LEU A 67 31.49 -22.00 -23.87
CA LEU A 67 32.51 -21.77 -22.84
C LEU A 67 32.98 -23.07 -22.18
N GLU A 68 32.10 -24.06 -21.97
CA GLU A 68 32.40 -25.39 -21.40
C GLU A 68 33.49 -26.11 -22.20
N LYS A 69 33.46 -25.95 -23.53
CA LYS A 69 34.41 -26.57 -24.45
C LYS A 69 35.80 -25.93 -24.44
N TYR A 70 35.94 -24.70 -23.93
CA TYR A 70 37.19 -23.92 -24.02
C TYR A 70 37.72 -23.40 -22.68
N ALA A 71 36.94 -23.50 -21.58
CA ALA A 71 37.29 -22.96 -20.26
C ALA A 71 37.98 -23.95 -19.31
N ALA A 72 38.21 -25.21 -19.72
CA ALA A 72 38.88 -26.21 -18.88
C ALA A 72 40.32 -25.81 -18.48
N ASP A 73 40.98 -24.93 -19.25
CA ASP A 73 42.38 -24.51 -19.03
C ASP A 73 42.56 -22.99 -18.83
N ILE A 74 41.47 -22.22 -18.64
CA ILE A 74 41.58 -20.76 -18.55
C ILE A 74 41.61 -20.31 -17.09
N ASN A 75 42.71 -19.68 -16.68
CA ASN A 75 42.83 -19.04 -15.37
C ASN A 75 41.74 -17.95 -15.22
N VAL A 76 40.72 -18.25 -14.39
CA VAL A 76 39.56 -17.39 -14.13
C VAL A 76 39.98 -15.98 -13.70
N GLN A 77 41.10 -15.82 -13.00
CA GLN A 77 41.64 -14.50 -12.61
C GLN A 77 42.08 -13.67 -13.81
N LEU A 78 42.63 -14.30 -14.85
CA LEU A 78 43.13 -13.60 -16.05
C LEU A 78 41.98 -13.14 -16.96
N VAL A 79 40.92 -13.96 -17.08
CA VAL A 79 39.70 -13.57 -17.81
C VAL A 79 38.91 -12.53 -17.04
N PHE A 80 38.80 -12.66 -15.72
CA PHE A 80 38.16 -11.66 -14.87
C PHE A 80 38.89 -10.31 -14.97
N LYS A 81 40.23 -10.31 -14.90
CA LYS A 81 41.08 -9.13 -15.10
C LYS A 81 40.78 -8.41 -16.41
N GLU A 82 40.90 -9.09 -17.55
CA GLU A 82 40.79 -8.44 -18.86
C GLU A 82 39.36 -8.02 -19.24
N VAL A 83 38.34 -8.73 -18.72
CA VAL A 83 36.91 -8.43 -18.99
C VAL A 83 36.38 -7.32 -18.08
N MET A 84 36.74 -7.32 -16.78
CA MET A 84 36.32 -6.26 -15.86
C MET A 84 37.01 -4.94 -16.14
N LEU A 85 38.31 -4.96 -16.49
CA LEU A 85 39.03 -3.74 -16.90
C LEU A 85 38.38 -3.12 -18.13
N SER A 86 38.00 -3.92 -19.13
CA SER A 86 37.28 -3.44 -20.32
C SER A 86 35.88 -2.92 -19.99
N TYR A 87 35.15 -3.56 -19.07
CA TYR A 87 33.83 -3.09 -18.63
C TYR A 87 33.92 -1.74 -17.87
N TYR A 88 34.90 -1.58 -16.98
CA TYR A 88 35.19 -0.32 -16.28
C TYR A 88 35.56 0.80 -17.27
N LEU A 89 36.44 0.51 -18.25
CA LEU A 89 36.88 1.48 -19.25
C LEU A 89 35.78 1.88 -20.24
N GLU A 90 34.73 1.08 -20.41
CA GLU A 90 33.59 1.35 -21.31
C GLU A 90 32.40 2.04 -20.61
N ASN A 91 32.30 1.99 -19.27
CA ASN A 91 31.21 2.60 -18.49
C ASN A 91 31.70 3.79 -17.64
N ARG A 92 32.54 4.64 -18.26
CA ARG A 92 33.25 5.78 -17.64
C ARG A 92 32.36 6.83 -16.96
N ASP A 93 31.06 6.88 -17.26
CA ASP A 93 30.16 7.94 -16.77
C ASP A 93 29.65 7.72 -15.33
N VAL A 94 30.06 6.65 -14.63
CA VAL A 94 29.46 6.24 -13.33
C VAL A 94 30.39 6.44 -12.12
N LEU A 95 31.68 6.74 -12.31
CA LEU A 95 32.62 6.92 -11.20
C LEU A 95 33.51 8.15 -11.47
N GLU A 96 33.49 9.14 -10.57
CA GLU A 96 34.45 10.25 -10.54
C GLU A 96 35.85 9.71 -10.22
N ILE A 97 36.55 9.18 -11.23
CA ILE A 97 37.94 8.74 -11.12
C ILE A 97 38.76 9.59 -12.07
N ASP A 98 39.71 10.36 -11.52
CA ASP A 98 40.68 11.15 -12.27
C ASP A 98 41.46 10.27 -13.26
N ASP A 99 41.62 10.77 -14.50
CA ASP A 99 42.18 10.08 -15.67
C ASP A 99 43.59 9.47 -15.45
N PHE A 100 44.29 9.83 -14.37
CA PHE A 100 45.67 9.41 -14.09
C PHE A 100 45.83 8.09 -13.31
N ASN A 101 44.74 7.43 -12.87
CA ASN A 101 44.81 6.23 -12.00
C ASN A 101 44.31 4.91 -12.63
N LEU A 102 43.73 4.91 -13.83
CA LEU A 102 43.18 3.69 -14.45
C LEU A 102 44.25 2.67 -14.89
N GLU A 103 45.46 3.12 -15.24
CA GLU A 103 46.60 2.22 -15.53
C GLU A 103 47.25 1.65 -14.25
N LYS A 104 46.86 2.14 -13.07
CA LYS A 104 47.39 1.72 -11.75
C LYS A 104 46.43 0.84 -10.94
N LEU A 105 45.17 0.72 -11.34
CA LEU A 105 44.20 -0.15 -10.66
C LEU A 105 44.66 -1.61 -10.76
N SER A 106 45.12 -2.14 -9.64
CA SER A 106 45.50 -3.53 -9.48
C SER A 106 44.27 -4.44 -9.58
N VAL A 107 44.48 -5.69 -9.98
CA VAL A 107 43.43 -6.72 -10.02
C VAL A 107 42.75 -6.85 -8.66
N ASP A 108 43.51 -6.68 -7.59
CA ASP A 108 43.04 -6.79 -6.23
C ASP A 108 42.10 -5.62 -5.87
N GLU A 109 42.35 -4.39 -6.33
CA GLU A 109 41.43 -3.26 -6.11
C GLU A 109 40.09 -3.43 -6.84
N ILE A 110 40.09 -3.96 -8.06
CA ILE A 110 38.85 -4.24 -8.81
C ILE A 110 38.06 -5.37 -8.17
N ILE A 111 38.76 -6.41 -7.68
CA ILE A 111 38.13 -7.48 -6.91
C ILE A 111 37.54 -6.90 -5.62
N MET A 112 38.27 -6.04 -4.89
CA MET A 112 37.78 -5.39 -3.68
C MET A 112 36.55 -4.53 -3.95
N ASP A 113 36.51 -3.75 -5.04
CA ASP A 113 35.32 -2.97 -5.40
C ASP A 113 34.10 -3.85 -5.76
N CYS A 114 34.32 -5.03 -6.33
CA CYS A 114 33.26 -6.02 -6.55
C CYS A 114 32.81 -6.69 -5.23
N LEU A 115 33.75 -6.98 -4.33
CA LEU A 115 33.48 -7.54 -3.00
C LEU A 115 32.78 -6.55 -2.08
N ASP A 116 33.01 -5.24 -2.28
CA ASP A 116 32.33 -4.14 -1.59
C ASP A 116 30.98 -3.77 -2.23
N GLY A 117 30.66 -4.36 -3.40
CA GLY A 117 29.43 -4.08 -4.13
C GLY A 117 29.37 -2.70 -4.77
N LYS A 118 30.53 -2.04 -4.96
CA LYS A 118 30.65 -0.74 -5.65
C LYS A 118 30.44 -0.87 -7.17
N VAL A 119 30.53 -2.11 -7.70
CA VAL A 119 30.39 -2.41 -9.13
C VAL A 119 29.26 -3.39 -9.36
N ASN A 120 28.37 -3.04 -10.29
CA ASN A 120 27.34 -3.97 -10.73
C ASN A 120 27.92 -4.96 -11.75
N VAL A 121 28.17 -6.20 -11.33
CA VAL A 121 28.73 -7.25 -12.19
C VAL A 121 27.63 -7.82 -13.11
N PRO A 122 27.76 -7.75 -14.45
CA PRO A 122 26.77 -8.29 -15.36
C PRO A 122 26.50 -9.79 -15.13
N ILE A 123 25.25 -10.22 -15.31
CA ILE A 123 24.82 -11.62 -15.04
C ILE A 123 25.70 -12.65 -15.77
N SER A 124 26.07 -12.40 -17.04
CA SER A 124 26.93 -13.29 -17.82
C SER A 124 28.31 -13.50 -17.17
N LEU A 125 28.83 -12.47 -16.50
CA LEU A 125 30.10 -12.53 -15.82
C LEU A 125 29.97 -13.16 -14.42
N GLN A 126 28.88 -12.89 -13.71
CA GLN A 126 28.57 -13.61 -12.47
C GLN A 126 28.51 -15.12 -12.71
N MET A 127 27.84 -15.55 -13.78
CA MET A 127 27.74 -16.95 -14.18
C MET A 127 29.13 -17.57 -14.44
N LEU A 128 30.04 -16.84 -15.11
CA LEU A 128 31.42 -17.28 -15.32
C LEU A 128 32.19 -17.47 -14.00
N ILE A 129 32.08 -16.51 -13.09
CA ILE A 129 32.80 -16.50 -11.80
C ILE A 129 32.35 -17.64 -10.90
N VAL A 130 31.04 -17.85 -10.80
CA VAL A 130 30.48 -18.82 -9.86
C VAL A 130 30.38 -20.24 -10.41
N ARG A 131 30.63 -20.43 -11.71
CA ARG A 131 30.44 -21.70 -12.42
C ARG A 131 31.12 -22.88 -11.72
N SER A 132 32.39 -22.74 -11.35
CA SER A 132 33.17 -23.80 -10.68
C SER A 132 32.72 -24.06 -9.25
N TYR A 133 31.89 -23.19 -8.69
CA TYR A 133 31.34 -23.27 -7.35
C TYR A 133 29.84 -23.58 -7.34
N PHE A 134 29.22 -23.82 -8.50
CA PHE A 134 27.79 -24.09 -8.65
C PHE A 134 27.57 -25.53 -9.11
N ASP A 135 26.61 -26.24 -8.49
CA ASP A 135 26.27 -27.60 -8.87
C ASP A 135 24.91 -27.61 -9.60
N SER A 136 24.97 -27.70 -10.93
CA SER A 136 23.79 -27.69 -11.79
C SER A 136 22.88 -28.90 -11.60
N GLU A 137 23.42 -30.07 -11.26
CA GLU A 137 22.62 -31.28 -11.05
C GLU A 137 21.91 -31.23 -9.70
N TYR A 138 22.62 -30.86 -8.64
CA TYR A 138 22.04 -30.58 -7.34
C TYR A 138 20.96 -29.50 -7.45
N TYR A 139 21.27 -28.37 -8.09
CA TYR A 139 20.33 -27.26 -8.19
C TYR A 139 19.10 -27.64 -9.00
N SER A 140 19.23 -28.36 -10.12
CA SER A 140 18.08 -28.81 -10.92
C SER A 140 17.21 -29.84 -10.19
N SER A 141 17.84 -30.73 -9.43
CA SER A 141 17.16 -31.79 -8.68
C SER A 141 16.38 -31.22 -7.50
N ASN A 142 16.96 -30.23 -6.83
CA ASN A 142 16.31 -29.56 -5.71
C ASN A 142 15.32 -28.49 -6.18
N ASN A 143 15.49 -27.83 -7.33
CA ASN A 143 14.60 -26.75 -7.78
C ASN A 143 13.65 -27.19 -8.92
N LEU A 144 12.61 -27.94 -8.57
CA LEU A 144 11.67 -28.53 -9.54
C LEU A 144 10.94 -27.51 -10.43
N ASP A 145 10.71 -26.30 -9.95
CA ASP A 145 10.11 -25.21 -10.73
C ASP A 145 11.02 -24.77 -11.88
N VAL A 146 12.32 -24.67 -11.63
CA VAL A 146 13.36 -24.39 -12.63
C VAL A 146 13.42 -25.51 -13.66
N ARG A 147 13.46 -26.77 -13.19
CA ARG A 147 13.47 -27.97 -14.04
C ARG A 147 12.22 -28.09 -14.92
N LYS A 148 11.02 -27.90 -14.35
CA LYS A 148 9.75 -27.98 -15.10
C LYS A 148 9.62 -26.89 -16.15
N ARG A 149 10.10 -25.68 -15.85
CA ARG A 149 10.12 -24.56 -16.80
C ARG A 149 11.27 -24.65 -17.81
N LYS A 150 12.16 -25.64 -17.68
CA LYS A 150 13.36 -25.82 -18.51
C LYS A 150 14.24 -24.57 -18.53
N ILE A 151 14.32 -23.88 -17.39
CA ILE A 151 15.22 -22.74 -17.21
C ILE A 151 16.62 -23.29 -16.87
N GLU A 152 17.67 -22.67 -17.39
CA GLU A 152 19.05 -23.05 -17.11
C GLU A 152 19.39 -22.74 -15.63
N PRO A 153 19.87 -23.74 -14.85
CA PRO A 153 20.08 -23.63 -13.41
C PRO A 153 20.97 -22.47 -12.96
N LEU A 154 22.13 -22.30 -13.59
CA LEU A 154 23.12 -21.30 -13.20
C LEU A 154 22.61 -19.88 -13.47
N TYR A 155 21.96 -19.67 -14.61
CA TYR A 155 21.26 -18.43 -14.95
C TYR A 155 20.17 -18.11 -13.94
N HIS A 156 19.29 -19.08 -13.65
CA HIS A 156 18.24 -18.88 -12.67
C HIS A 156 18.84 -18.49 -11.31
N PHE A 157 19.91 -19.16 -10.88
CA PHE A 157 20.57 -18.83 -9.63
C PHE A 157 21.05 -17.39 -9.61
N CYS A 158 21.88 -16.97 -10.58
CA CYS A 158 22.44 -15.61 -10.63
C CYS A 158 21.38 -14.50 -10.74
N VAL A 159 20.23 -14.80 -11.34
CA VAL A 159 19.15 -13.80 -11.55
C VAL A 159 18.16 -13.78 -10.39
N TYR A 160 17.85 -14.93 -9.79
CA TYR A 160 16.75 -15.07 -8.83
C TYR A 160 17.13 -15.92 -7.62
N GLY A 161 17.87 -17.02 -7.81
CA GLY A 161 18.02 -18.06 -6.80
C GLY A 161 18.68 -17.63 -5.50
N TRP A 162 19.76 -16.85 -5.56
CA TRP A 162 20.43 -16.38 -4.34
C TRP A 162 19.57 -15.39 -3.54
N MET A 163 18.82 -14.51 -4.20
CA MET A 163 17.84 -13.62 -3.56
C MET A 163 16.65 -14.39 -2.95
N GLU A 164 16.37 -15.59 -3.46
CA GLU A 164 15.39 -16.52 -2.91
C GLU A 164 16.00 -17.47 -1.87
N LEU A 165 17.23 -17.23 -1.41
CA LEU A 165 17.96 -18.04 -0.44
C LEU A 165 18.13 -19.51 -0.87
N ARG A 166 18.13 -19.79 -2.18
CA ARG A 166 18.32 -21.14 -2.73
C ARG A 166 19.79 -21.54 -2.67
N LYS A 167 20.08 -22.75 -2.22
CA LYS A 167 21.45 -23.30 -2.15
C LYS A 167 21.97 -23.60 -3.57
N PRO A 168 23.13 -23.03 -3.98
CA PRO A 168 23.72 -23.32 -5.29
C PRO A 168 24.37 -24.71 -5.40
N ARG A 169 24.72 -25.30 -4.25
CA ARG A 169 25.25 -26.65 -4.06
C ARG A 169 24.99 -27.10 -2.62
N GLU A 170 25.13 -28.38 -2.33
CA GLU A 170 24.74 -28.97 -1.03
C GLU A 170 25.41 -28.32 0.19
N ASP A 171 26.68 -27.95 0.08
CA ASP A 171 27.51 -27.46 1.17
C ASP A 171 27.55 -25.93 1.30
N PHE A 172 26.85 -25.17 0.45
CA PHE A 172 26.88 -23.71 0.45
C PHE A 172 25.53 -23.10 0.83
N ASP A 173 25.42 -22.60 2.07
CA ASP A 173 24.22 -21.91 2.54
C ASP A 173 24.34 -20.38 2.37
N ILE A 174 23.39 -19.81 1.63
CA ILE A 174 23.35 -18.38 1.31
C ILE A 174 23.19 -17.52 2.57
N LEU A 175 22.30 -17.91 3.49
CA LEU A 175 22.02 -17.11 4.67
C LEU A 175 23.22 -17.10 5.60
N TYR A 176 23.78 -18.28 5.87
CA TYR A 176 24.98 -18.45 6.69
C TYR A 176 26.17 -17.66 6.14
N TYR A 177 26.43 -17.76 4.84
CA TYR A 177 27.57 -17.06 4.24
C TYR A 177 27.41 -15.53 4.38
N CYS A 178 26.23 -15.02 4.11
CA CYS A 178 25.99 -13.59 4.20
C CYS A 178 26.03 -13.04 5.63
N SER A 179 25.49 -13.79 6.60
CA SER A 179 25.48 -13.39 8.01
C SER A 179 26.91 -13.26 8.56
N ARG A 180 27.82 -14.11 8.09
CA ARG A 180 29.21 -14.18 8.57
C ARG A 180 30.20 -13.31 7.80
N TYR A 181 30.03 -13.20 6.48
CA TYR A 181 31.04 -12.61 5.59
C TYR A 181 30.57 -11.38 4.81
N LEU A 182 29.27 -11.13 4.71
CA LEU A 182 28.71 -10.00 3.94
C LEU A 182 27.94 -9.00 4.80
N SER A 183 28.01 -9.13 6.13
CA SER A 183 27.22 -8.29 7.06
C SER A 183 25.77 -8.17 6.60
N PHE A 184 25.12 -9.29 6.24
CA PHE A 184 23.72 -9.31 5.80
C PHE A 184 23.43 -8.45 4.54
N ASN A 185 24.42 -8.17 3.68
CA ASN A 185 24.21 -7.45 2.41
C ASN A 185 23.71 -8.39 1.28
N TYR A 186 22.52 -8.97 1.47
CA TYR A 186 21.90 -9.99 0.59
C TYR A 186 21.40 -9.48 -0.78
N ASP A 187 21.69 -8.22 -1.15
CA ASP A 187 20.88 -7.51 -2.15
C ASP A 187 21.70 -6.94 -3.30
N THR A 188 22.99 -6.68 -3.03
CA THR A 188 23.89 -6.06 -4.00
C THR A 188 24.96 -7.03 -4.48
N ILE A 189 25.24 -8.08 -3.71
CA ILE A 189 26.35 -9.00 -3.98
C ILE A 189 25.83 -10.44 -3.98
N ASN A 190 26.03 -11.13 -5.11
CA ASN A 190 25.80 -12.56 -5.21
C ASN A 190 26.75 -13.30 -4.24
N PRO A 191 26.25 -14.01 -3.21
CA PRO A 191 27.09 -14.58 -2.15
C PRO A 191 28.06 -15.65 -2.64
N LEU A 192 27.65 -16.44 -3.65
CA LEU A 192 28.53 -17.42 -4.27
C LEU A 192 29.63 -16.75 -5.10
N MET A 193 29.33 -15.59 -5.70
CA MET A 193 30.31 -14.77 -6.42
C MET A 193 31.31 -14.15 -5.44
N HIS A 194 30.84 -13.59 -4.33
CA HIS A 194 31.71 -13.11 -3.27
C HIS A 194 32.66 -14.21 -2.80
N TYR A 195 32.14 -15.42 -2.54
CA TYR A 195 32.95 -16.58 -2.18
C TYR A 195 33.98 -16.96 -3.25
N ALA A 196 33.57 -17.06 -4.51
CA ALA A 196 34.45 -17.41 -5.62
C ALA A 196 35.61 -16.41 -5.78
N LEU A 197 35.32 -15.12 -5.62
CA LEU A 197 36.32 -14.04 -5.69
C LEU A 197 37.26 -14.06 -4.47
N MET A 198 36.73 -14.24 -3.26
CA MET A 198 37.53 -14.38 -2.03
C MET A 198 38.49 -15.58 -2.06
N GLN A 199 38.07 -16.69 -2.66
CA GLN A 199 38.94 -17.86 -2.85
C GLN A 199 40.05 -17.57 -3.87
N SER A 200 39.77 -16.77 -4.90
CA SER A 200 40.75 -16.42 -5.91
C SER A 200 41.88 -15.52 -5.36
N THR A 201 41.58 -14.60 -4.45
CA THR A 201 42.56 -13.68 -3.85
C THR A 201 43.39 -14.31 -2.72
N LYS A 202 43.16 -15.59 -2.39
CA LYS A 202 43.75 -16.27 -1.21
C LYS A 202 43.51 -15.54 0.12
N LEU A 203 42.54 -14.62 0.17
CA LEU A 203 42.19 -13.84 1.36
C LEU A 203 41.27 -14.62 2.33
N CYS A 204 40.89 -15.86 1.99
CA CYS A 204 39.90 -16.63 2.74
C CYS A 204 40.53 -17.80 3.53
N THR A 205 40.15 -17.93 4.80
CA THR A 205 40.22 -19.19 5.55
C THR A 205 39.13 -20.15 5.03
N LYS A 206 39.37 -21.46 5.06
CA LYS A 206 38.44 -22.47 4.55
C LYS A 206 37.01 -22.25 5.08
N PHE A 207 36.01 -22.56 4.25
CA PHE A 207 34.60 -22.62 4.65
C PHE A 207 34.45 -23.69 5.74
N ASP A 208 34.69 -23.31 6.99
CA ASP A 208 34.66 -24.21 8.13
C ASP A 208 33.21 -24.31 8.61
N LYS A 209 32.58 -25.46 8.34
CA LYS A 209 31.28 -25.83 8.93
C LYS A 209 31.40 -26.08 10.45
N GLY A 210 32.61 -26.05 11.00
CA GLY A 210 32.90 -26.45 12.37
C GLY A 210 33.17 -25.25 13.28
N TYR A 211 32.14 -24.58 13.78
CA TYR A 211 32.25 -23.89 15.07
C TYR A 211 30.91 -23.85 15.80
N PHE A 212 30.43 -25.02 16.21
CA PHE A 212 29.39 -25.13 17.23
C PHE A 212 30.06 -25.34 18.59
N GLN A 213 30.47 -24.26 19.25
CA GLN A 213 30.67 -24.34 20.69
C GLN A 213 29.29 -24.29 21.33
N LYS A 214 28.81 -25.45 21.81
CA LYS A 214 27.66 -25.55 22.68
C LYS A 214 27.90 -24.65 23.89
N THR A 215 27.13 -23.58 24.03
CA THR A 215 27.03 -22.83 25.28
C THR A 215 26.51 -23.79 26.36
N PRO A 216 27.12 -23.85 27.55
CA PRO A 216 26.68 -24.76 28.60
C PRO A 216 25.23 -24.48 29.00
N GLN A 217 24.42 -25.53 29.08
CA GLN A 217 23.09 -25.45 29.67
C GLN A 217 23.24 -25.20 31.17
N ILE A 218 22.75 -24.05 31.63
CA ILE A 218 22.46 -23.84 33.04
C ILE A 218 21.06 -24.41 33.28
N ILE A 219 21.00 -25.51 34.01
CA ILE A 219 19.76 -26.04 34.57
C ILE A 219 19.60 -25.35 35.92
N ASP A 220 18.78 -24.30 35.98
CA ASP A 220 18.34 -23.76 37.26
C ASP A 220 16.98 -24.35 37.65
N ASN A 221 16.92 -24.77 38.92
CA ASN A 221 15.73 -25.29 39.56
C ASN A 221 14.66 -24.19 39.67
N LYS A 222 13.42 -24.62 39.48
CA LYS A 222 12.21 -23.77 39.45
C LYS A 222 11.97 -23.05 40.77
N GLU A 223 12.33 -21.76 40.81
CA GLU A 223 11.53 -20.73 41.47
C GLU A 223 10.98 -19.78 40.40
N LYS A 224 9.76 -19.26 40.58
CA LYS A 224 9.11 -18.35 39.62
C LYS A 224 9.80 -16.98 39.69
N ILE A 225 10.96 -16.84 39.04
CA ILE A 225 11.67 -15.56 38.91
C ILE A 225 10.78 -14.63 38.09
N ILE A 226 10.43 -13.47 38.66
CA ILE A 226 9.71 -12.42 37.94
C ILE A 226 10.67 -11.85 36.90
N LYS A 227 10.48 -12.22 35.63
CA LYS A 227 11.29 -11.73 34.52
C LYS A 227 10.94 -10.29 34.17
N ARG A 228 11.95 -9.45 34.00
CA ARG A 228 11.78 -8.09 33.47
C ARG A 228 11.71 -8.17 31.94
N ARG A 229 10.60 -7.74 31.36
CA ARG A 229 10.36 -7.83 29.91
C ARG A 229 10.20 -6.46 29.26
N VAL A 230 10.65 -6.35 28.02
CA VAL A 230 10.42 -5.20 27.16
C VAL A 230 9.71 -5.64 25.89
N CYS A 231 8.79 -4.85 25.36
CA CYS A 231 8.14 -5.09 24.08
C CYS A 231 8.47 -3.98 23.09
N LEU A 232 8.99 -4.38 21.93
CA LEU A 232 9.13 -3.55 20.74
C LEU A 232 7.89 -3.77 19.88
N PHE A 233 6.96 -2.82 19.92
CA PHE A 233 5.68 -2.92 19.23
C PHE A 233 5.72 -2.14 17.92
N ALA A 234 5.48 -2.84 16.81
CA ALA A 234 5.37 -2.26 15.47
C ALA A 234 3.90 -1.98 15.11
N GLY A 235 3.58 -0.72 14.81
CA GLY A 235 2.26 -0.29 14.38
C GLY A 235 2.21 0.17 12.93
N TYR A 236 1.05 0.08 12.30
CA TYR A 236 0.78 0.64 10.98
C TYR A 236 -0.71 0.92 10.79
N ASP A 237 -1.03 2.17 10.45
CA ASP A 237 -2.36 2.53 9.97
C ASP A 237 -2.30 3.38 8.69
N VAL A 238 -3.12 3.02 7.70
CA VAL A 238 -3.16 3.69 6.39
C VAL A 238 -3.74 5.10 6.46
N GLN A 239 -4.51 5.41 7.51
CA GLN A 239 -5.16 6.71 7.73
C GLN A 239 -4.46 7.51 8.86
N ASN A 240 -3.36 6.98 9.41
CA ASN A 240 -2.56 7.59 10.49
C ASN A 240 -3.34 7.79 11.80
N ILE A 241 -4.20 6.84 12.15
CA ILE A 241 -4.91 6.83 13.44
C ILE A 241 -4.46 5.65 14.31
N MET A 242 -4.58 5.82 15.63
CA MET A 242 -4.41 4.75 16.62
C MET A 242 -5.74 4.00 16.80
N ASP A 243 -5.78 2.76 16.30
CA ASP A 243 -6.98 1.92 16.36
C ASP A 243 -7.29 1.40 17.77
N ASP A 244 -8.59 1.33 18.09
CA ASP A 244 -9.10 0.82 19.38
C ASP A 244 -8.60 -0.60 19.71
N TYR A 245 -8.49 -1.51 18.72
CA TYR A 245 -7.97 -2.87 18.97
C TYR A 245 -6.47 -2.90 19.29
N VAL A 246 -5.70 -1.94 18.77
CA VAL A 246 -4.26 -1.80 19.05
C VAL A 246 -4.08 -1.27 20.47
N ILE A 247 -4.93 -0.32 20.89
CA ILE A 247 -4.96 0.18 22.27
C ILE A 247 -5.21 -0.97 23.24
N GLU A 248 -6.23 -1.81 23.00
CA GLU A 248 -6.52 -2.97 23.86
C GLU A 248 -5.34 -3.97 23.90
N TYR A 249 -4.66 -4.19 22.76
CA TYR A 249 -3.52 -5.08 22.72
C TYR A 249 -2.30 -4.53 23.49
N ILE A 250 -1.96 -3.25 23.31
CA ILE A 250 -0.88 -2.58 24.05
C ILE A 250 -1.18 -2.55 25.54
N LYS A 251 -2.43 -2.24 25.92
CA LYS A 251 -2.87 -2.25 27.31
C LYS A 251 -2.71 -3.63 27.95
N GLU A 252 -3.07 -4.70 27.24
CA GLU A 252 -2.86 -6.06 27.74
C GLU A 252 -1.37 -6.40 27.88
N LEU A 253 -0.54 -6.07 26.86
CA LEU A 253 0.91 -6.28 26.91
C LEU A 253 1.57 -5.53 28.08
N SER A 254 1.13 -4.29 28.36
CA SER A 254 1.69 -3.44 29.42
C SER A 254 1.60 -4.04 30.83
N LYS A 255 0.76 -5.06 31.04
CA LYS A 255 0.69 -5.83 32.29
C LYS A 255 1.92 -6.72 32.51
N TYR A 256 2.62 -7.11 31.44
CA TYR A 256 3.71 -8.09 31.48
C TYR A 256 5.06 -7.53 31.05
N CYS A 257 5.07 -6.40 30.33
CA CYS A 257 6.28 -5.80 29.78
C CYS A 257 6.24 -4.27 29.72
N ASP A 258 7.43 -3.67 29.72
CA ASP A 258 7.61 -2.26 29.38
C ASP A 258 7.48 -2.10 27.85
N VAL A 259 6.45 -1.38 27.38
CA VAL A 259 6.14 -1.28 25.93
C VAL A 259 6.76 -0.04 25.29
N TYR A 260 7.49 -0.23 24.19
CA TYR A 260 7.96 0.82 23.29
C TYR A 260 7.26 0.67 21.94
N TYR A 261 6.60 1.72 21.47
CA TYR A 261 5.78 1.69 20.26
C TYR A 261 6.38 2.52 19.14
N LEU A 262 6.45 1.97 17.93
CA LEU A 262 6.80 2.71 16.72
C LEU A 262 5.81 2.37 15.60
N ALA A 263 5.16 3.39 15.04
CA ALA A 263 4.31 3.25 13.87
C ALA A 263 5.00 3.67 12.56
N ASP A 264 4.94 2.82 11.53
CA ASP A 264 5.33 3.15 10.13
C ASP A 264 4.24 3.98 9.43
N SER A 265 3.85 5.08 10.06
CA SER A 265 2.84 6.03 9.59
C SER A 265 3.13 7.41 10.18
N THR A 266 2.41 8.45 9.76
CA THR A 266 2.60 9.82 10.26
C THR A 266 1.41 10.23 11.12
N MET A 267 1.26 9.57 12.28
CA MET A 267 0.23 9.90 13.26
C MET A 267 0.51 11.26 13.90
N VAL A 268 -0.56 12.02 14.09
CA VAL A 268 -0.55 13.26 14.87
C VAL A 268 -0.48 12.93 16.37
N ARG A 269 0.04 13.86 17.18
CA ARG A 269 0.39 13.59 18.58
C ARG A 269 -0.78 13.09 19.43
N TYR A 270 -1.98 13.63 19.26
CA TYR A 270 -3.15 13.21 20.03
C TYR A 270 -3.55 11.75 19.77
N GLU A 271 -3.25 11.20 18.57
CA GLU A 271 -3.47 9.77 18.28
C GLU A 271 -2.47 8.91 19.08
N LEU A 272 -1.21 9.33 19.17
CA LEU A 272 -0.21 8.66 20.00
C LEU A 272 -0.50 8.81 21.50
N ASP A 273 -1.06 9.95 21.93
CA ASP A 273 -1.41 10.17 23.33
C ASP A 273 -2.48 9.20 23.84
N LYS A 274 -3.29 8.61 22.94
CA LYS A 274 -4.27 7.57 23.30
C LYS A 274 -3.62 6.37 24.00
N ILE A 275 -2.37 6.03 23.70
CA ILE A 275 -1.65 4.89 24.32
C ILE A 275 -0.66 5.29 25.41
N LYS A 276 -0.49 6.58 25.68
CA LYS A 276 0.49 7.13 26.63
C LYS A 276 0.47 6.47 28.02
N PRO A 277 -0.67 6.08 28.61
CA PRO A 277 -0.68 5.42 29.92
C PRO A 277 -0.06 4.02 29.95
N TRP A 278 0.08 3.36 28.80
CA TRP A 278 0.46 1.95 28.69
C TRP A 278 1.81 1.72 28.01
N VAL A 279 2.52 2.79 27.63
CA VAL A 279 3.82 2.72 26.96
C VAL A 279 4.87 3.55 27.68
N LYS A 280 6.14 3.14 27.61
CA LYS A 280 7.27 3.97 28.05
C LYS A 280 7.47 5.16 27.14
N LYS A 281 7.47 4.90 25.82
CA LYS A 281 7.63 5.89 24.75
C LYS A 281 6.92 5.40 23.49
N ALA A 282 6.41 6.33 22.70
CA ALA A 282 5.76 6.07 21.42
C ALA A 282 6.25 7.05 20.35
N TRP A 283 6.45 6.55 19.14
CA TRP A 283 6.87 7.33 17.99
C TRP A 283 6.01 6.98 16.76
N SER A 284 5.91 7.92 15.83
CA SER A 284 5.26 7.69 14.54
C SER A 284 5.98 8.48 13.46
N PHE A 285 6.61 7.76 12.53
CA PHE A 285 7.14 8.35 11.30
C PHE A 285 7.26 7.27 10.25
N LYS A 286 7.14 7.68 8.99
CA LYS A 286 7.21 6.77 7.86
C LYS A 286 8.66 6.36 7.60
N HIS A 287 8.91 5.05 7.60
CA HIS A 287 10.21 4.46 7.28
C HIS A 287 10.13 3.40 6.15
N ASP A 288 8.93 2.95 5.76
CA ASP A 288 8.68 2.02 4.64
C ASP A 288 9.42 0.66 4.75
N LYS A 289 9.76 0.24 5.97
CA LYS A 289 10.51 -0.99 6.25
C LYS A 289 9.65 -2.08 6.89
N TYR A 290 8.33 -1.87 7.00
CA TYR A 290 7.37 -2.78 7.65
C TYR A 290 7.77 -3.09 9.11
N ASP A 291 7.13 -4.08 9.73
CA ASP A 291 7.26 -4.43 11.15
C ASP A 291 8.72 -4.63 11.59
N PHE A 292 9.50 -5.37 10.80
CA PHE A 292 10.93 -5.60 11.06
C PHE A 292 11.75 -4.31 11.04
N GLY A 293 11.37 -3.36 10.19
CA GLY A 293 11.91 -2.01 10.20
C GLY A 293 11.67 -1.29 11.51
N SER A 294 10.44 -1.37 12.03
CA SER A 294 10.10 -0.74 13.31
C SER A 294 10.87 -1.38 14.47
N TYR A 295 10.98 -2.72 14.48
CA TYR A 295 11.81 -3.43 15.48
C TYR A 295 13.27 -2.99 15.42
N SER A 296 13.84 -2.90 14.21
CA SER A 296 15.22 -2.45 13.97
C SER A 296 15.47 -1.04 14.48
N ILE A 297 14.61 -0.08 14.13
CA ILE A 297 14.75 1.32 14.52
C ILE A 297 14.59 1.47 16.04
N LEU A 298 13.62 0.77 16.63
CA LEU A 298 13.48 0.74 18.08
C LEU A 298 14.74 0.21 18.77
N ALA A 299 15.30 -0.91 18.30
CA ALA A 299 16.48 -1.52 18.90
C ALA A 299 17.77 -0.72 18.69
N ASN A 300 17.98 -0.18 17.49
CA ASN A 300 19.24 0.45 17.10
C ASN A 300 19.30 1.96 17.39
N GLU A 301 18.18 2.67 17.26
CA GLU A 301 18.17 4.15 17.20
C GLU A 301 17.40 4.79 18.37
N LEU A 302 16.24 4.24 18.77
CA LEU A 302 15.33 4.91 19.70
C LEU A 302 15.45 4.42 21.15
N VAL A 303 15.44 3.09 21.36
CA VAL A 303 15.59 2.46 22.68
C VAL A 303 17.06 2.16 22.96
N GLY A 304 17.75 1.55 21.98
CA GLY A 304 19.17 1.21 22.06
C GLY A 304 19.44 -0.14 22.74
N TRP A 305 20.43 -0.88 22.21
CA TRP A 305 20.85 -2.19 22.74
C TRP A 305 21.27 -2.15 24.20
N GLU A 306 21.95 -1.09 24.64
CA GLU A 306 22.38 -0.93 26.05
C GLU A 306 21.19 -0.94 27.03
N GLU A 307 20.03 -0.43 26.61
CA GLU A 307 18.81 -0.50 27.43
C GLU A 307 18.15 -1.88 27.31
N LEU A 308 18.10 -2.47 26.10
CA LEU A 308 17.49 -3.78 25.88
C LEU A 308 18.22 -4.91 26.63
N GLU A 309 19.54 -4.85 26.74
CA GLU A 309 20.37 -5.83 27.47
C GLU A 309 20.06 -5.87 28.98
N LYS A 310 19.41 -4.84 29.54
CA LYS A 310 18.96 -4.79 30.94
C LYS A 310 17.71 -5.61 31.21
N TYR A 311 17.02 -6.09 30.18
CA TYR A 311 15.83 -6.93 30.30
C TYR A 311 16.22 -8.41 30.23
N ASP A 312 15.37 -9.28 30.74
CA ASP A 312 15.54 -10.74 30.63
C ASP A 312 15.01 -11.25 29.28
N GLU A 313 13.97 -10.58 28.76
CA GLU A 313 13.29 -10.94 27.50
C GLU A 313 12.89 -9.68 26.69
N VAL A 314 13.11 -9.74 25.38
CA VAL A 314 12.69 -8.73 24.39
C VAL A 314 11.61 -9.34 23.51
N LEU A 315 10.40 -8.78 23.55
CA LEU A 315 9.26 -9.19 22.75
C LEU A 315 9.18 -8.34 21.48
N LEU A 316 8.94 -8.99 20.35
CA LEU A 316 8.59 -8.38 19.07
C LEU A 316 7.10 -8.63 18.84
N CYS A 317 6.31 -7.57 18.77
CA CYS A 317 4.86 -7.66 18.59
C CYS A 317 4.39 -6.66 17.54
N ASN A 318 3.33 -6.98 16.79
CA ASN A 318 2.75 -6.04 15.83
C ASN A 318 1.23 -6.07 15.82
N ASP A 319 0.63 -5.07 15.17
CA ASP A 319 -0.82 -4.87 15.06
C ASP A 319 -1.51 -5.67 13.94
N SER A 320 -0.84 -6.65 13.34
CA SER A 320 -1.45 -7.43 12.26
C SER A 320 -2.51 -8.47 12.72
N CYS A 321 -2.76 -8.53 14.03
CA CYS A 321 -3.66 -9.46 14.71
C CYS A 321 -4.68 -8.73 15.59
N TYR A 322 -5.87 -9.32 15.74
CA TYR A 322 -6.85 -8.97 16.77
C TYR A 322 -6.61 -9.80 18.02
N LEU A 323 -6.57 -9.17 19.19
CA LEU A 323 -6.46 -9.82 20.49
C LEU A 323 -7.84 -10.33 20.94
N LEU A 324 -8.01 -11.65 21.06
CA LEU A 324 -9.30 -12.29 21.36
C LEU A 324 -9.58 -12.43 22.85
N THR A 325 -8.53 -12.59 23.66
CA THR A 325 -8.59 -12.80 25.10
C THR A 325 -7.32 -12.29 25.79
N ASN A 326 -7.25 -12.34 27.12
CA ASN A 326 -6.08 -11.91 27.87
C ASN A 326 -4.84 -12.80 27.59
N LEU A 327 -3.65 -12.34 27.97
CA LEU A 327 -2.40 -13.04 27.67
C LEU A 327 -1.87 -13.90 28.83
N ASP A 328 -2.65 -14.10 29.90
CA ASP A 328 -2.22 -14.84 31.10
C ASP A 328 -1.64 -16.21 30.71
N ASN A 329 -2.41 -17.00 29.95
CA ASN A 329 -2.01 -18.33 29.49
C ASN A 329 -0.80 -18.33 28.54
N VAL A 330 -0.60 -17.24 27.78
CA VAL A 330 0.57 -17.09 26.90
C VAL A 330 1.82 -16.95 27.73
N PHE A 331 1.83 -16.00 28.66
CA PHE A 331 2.98 -15.72 29.50
C PHE A 331 3.26 -16.87 30.47
N ASP A 332 2.23 -17.51 31.03
CA ASP A 332 2.41 -18.71 31.85
C ASP A 332 3.10 -19.84 31.06
N LYS A 333 2.60 -20.19 29.86
CA LYS A 333 3.27 -21.22 29.02
C LYS A 333 4.69 -20.82 28.63
N MET A 334 4.89 -19.55 28.26
CA MET A 334 6.21 -19.04 27.89
C MET A 334 7.20 -19.13 29.06
N ASP A 335 6.75 -18.88 30.29
CA ASP A 335 7.58 -18.97 31.50
C ASP A 335 7.95 -20.40 31.89
N TYR A 336 7.08 -21.38 31.59
CA TYR A 336 7.41 -22.79 31.78
C TYR A 336 8.40 -23.35 30.76
N SER A 337 8.61 -22.67 29.62
CA SER A 337 9.50 -23.15 28.58
C SER A 337 10.97 -22.87 28.89
N ASN A 338 11.83 -23.86 28.68
CA ASN A 338 13.29 -23.74 28.80
C ASN A 338 13.96 -23.37 27.45
N SER A 339 13.21 -22.81 26.50
CA SER A 339 13.73 -22.38 25.22
C SER A 339 14.54 -21.08 25.32
N ASP A 340 15.38 -20.83 24.33
CA ASP A 340 16.23 -19.63 24.23
C ASP A 340 15.44 -18.47 23.57
N TRP A 341 14.44 -18.82 22.78
CA TRP A 341 13.46 -17.92 22.20
C TRP A 341 12.11 -18.63 22.03
N TRP A 342 11.03 -17.87 21.88
CA TRP A 342 9.67 -18.39 21.92
C TRP A 342 8.75 -17.62 20.97
N GLY A 343 7.66 -18.24 20.53
CA GLY A 343 6.63 -17.55 19.76
C GLY A 343 5.27 -18.23 19.85
N LEU A 344 4.24 -17.65 19.24
CA LEU A 344 2.91 -18.23 19.34
C LEU A 344 2.73 -19.49 18.47
N GLN A 345 3.34 -19.53 17.29
CA GLN A 345 3.10 -20.62 16.33
C GLN A 345 4.23 -20.75 15.30
N ALA A 346 4.59 -21.99 14.99
CA ALA A 346 5.54 -22.36 13.92
C ALA A 346 4.82 -22.88 12.67
N THR A 347 5.24 -22.41 11.49
CA THR A 347 4.69 -22.76 10.17
C THR A 347 5.74 -23.46 9.32
N LYS A 348 5.30 -24.42 8.49
CA LYS A 348 6.07 -24.96 7.37
C LYS A 348 5.26 -24.76 6.10
N GLY A 349 5.59 -23.73 5.32
CA GLY A 349 4.83 -23.44 4.10
C GLY A 349 4.47 -21.98 3.92
N ILE A 350 4.92 -21.45 2.79
CA ILE A 350 4.39 -20.21 2.21
C ILE A 350 3.43 -20.55 1.08
N TYR A 351 2.67 -19.56 0.61
CA TYR A 351 1.71 -19.76 -0.48
C TYR A 351 2.34 -20.40 -1.73
N GLN A 352 3.61 -20.09 -2.05
CA GLN A 352 4.32 -20.65 -3.20
C GLN A 352 4.66 -22.14 -3.04
N THR A 353 4.87 -22.61 -1.82
CA THR A 353 5.26 -24.00 -1.52
C THR A 353 4.08 -24.87 -1.12
N LEU A 354 2.88 -24.28 -1.07
CA LEU A 354 1.64 -24.93 -0.67
C LEU A 354 1.42 -26.30 -1.29
N ASN A 355 1.51 -26.40 -2.62
CA ASN A 355 1.23 -27.64 -3.34
C ASN A 355 2.29 -28.72 -3.10
N TYR A 356 3.52 -28.32 -2.79
CA TYR A 356 4.60 -29.24 -2.45
C TYR A 356 4.42 -29.75 -1.01
N ASN A 357 4.24 -28.84 -0.05
CA ASN A 357 4.07 -29.19 1.36
C ASN A 357 2.80 -30.03 1.59
N LYS A 358 1.67 -29.74 0.91
CA LYS A 358 0.45 -30.58 0.96
C LYS A 358 0.70 -32.05 0.61
N LYS A 359 1.67 -32.34 -0.25
CA LYS A 359 1.98 -33.72 -0.68
C LYS A 359 2.91 -34.42 0.31
N LYS A 360 3.88 -33.69 0.87
CA LYS A 360 4.92 -34.20 1.76
C LYS A 360 4.43 -34.33 3.21
N TYR A 361 3.67 -33.36 3.70
CA TYR A 361 3.16 -33.28 5.07
C TYR A 361 1.64 -33.32 5.07
N LYS A 362 1.05 -34.47 5.45
CA LYS A 362 -0.42 -34.65 5.46
C LYS A 362 -1.05 -34.48 6.84
N ASN A 363 -0.30 -34.78 7.90
CA ASN A 363 -0.76 -34.73 9.28
C ASN A 363 0.04 -33.67 10.06
N PRO A 364 -0.54 -33.06 11.11
CA PRO A 364 0.22 -32.21 12.04
C PRO A 364 1.37 -32.98 12.69
N ILE A 365 2.49 -32.29 12.92
CA ILE A 365 3.68 -32.82 13.60
C ILE A 365 3.80 -32.11 14.95
N SER A 366 4.15 -32.81 16.02
CA SER A 366 4.35 -32.15 17.31
C SER A 366 5.62 -31.30 17.29
N ILE A 367 5.62 -30.11 17.91
CA ILE A 367 6.82 -29.27 18.05
C ILE A 367 7.94 -30.03 18.77
N LYS A 368 7.61 -30.92 19.71
CA LYS A 368 8.59 -31.78 20.41
C LYS A 368 9.28 -32.80 19.50
N GLU A 369 8.67 -33.14 18.37
CA GLU A 369 9.21 -34.05 17.36
C GLU A 369 10.06 -33.32 16.32
N ILE A 370 10.11 -31.97 16.35
CA ILE A 370 10.98 -31.18 15.48
C ILE A 370 12.38 -31.16 16.08
N ASP A 371 13.15 -32.20 15.75
CA ASP A 371 14.56 -32.31 16.09
C ASP A 371 15.48 -31.76 14.99
N ASP A 372 16.79 -31.76 15.25
CA ASP A 372 17.80 -31.30 14.30
C ASP A 372 17.73 -32.08 12.98
N VAL A 373 17.31 -33.35 13.00
CA VAL A 373 17.18 -34.20 11.80
C VAL A 373 16.04 -33.70 10.91
N LEU A 374 14.87 -33.41 11.50
CA LEU A 374 13.73 -32.89 10.75
C LEU A 374 13.99 -31.48 10.23
N ILE A 375 14.69 -30.64 11.00
CA ILE A 375 15.14 -29.32 10.56
C ILE A 375 16.11 -29.44 9.37
N GLN A 376 17.08 -30.36 9.44
CA GLN A 376 17.98 -30.65 8.32
C GLN A 376 17.21 -31.12 7.08
N ASP A 377 16.16 -31.93 7.26
CA ASP A 377 15.29 -32.34 6.17
C ASP A 377 14.49 -31.18 5.57
N PHE A 378 14.08 -30.18 6.36
CA PHE A 378 13.48 -28.94 5.85
C PHE A 378 14.48 -28.12 5.04
N GLN A 379 15.76 -28.11 5.43
CA GLN A 379 16.82 -27.43 4.68
C GLN A 379 17.15 -28.08 3.33
N LYS A 380 16.70 -29.32 3.10
CA LYS A 380 16.78 -30.00 1.79
C LYS A 380 15.63 -29.61 0.86
N ASP A 381 14.59 -28.95 1.36
CA ASP A 381 13.49 -28.48 0.50
C ASP A 381 13.97 -27.33 -0.40
N TYR A 382 13.39 -27.25 -1.60
CA TYR A 382 13.77 -26.28 -2.64
C TYR A 382 13.64 -24.81 -2.21
N ILE A 383 12.76 -24.53 -1.24
CA ILE A 383 12.68 -23.27 -0.50
C ILE A 383 12.58 -23.67 0.97
N PHE A 384 13.50 -23.18 1.79
CA PHE A 384 13.34 -23.23 3.23
C PHE A 384 12.25 -22.23 3.64
N ASP A 385 11.14 -22.75 4.16
CA ASP A 385 9.92 -22.00 4.49
C ASP A 385 9.37 -22.39 5.87
N PHE A 386 10.26 -22.87 6.74
CA PHE A 386 9.99 -23.07 8.15
C PHE A 386 10.26 -21.78 8.91
N TYR A 387 9.28 -21.31 9.70
CA TYR A 387 9.45 -20.11 10.51
C TYR A 387 8.47 -20.06 11.68
N VAL A 388 8.83 -19.30 12.71
CA VAL A 388 7.92 -18.89 13.79
C VAL A 388 7.38 -17.50 13.46
N GLY A 389 6.07 -17.30 13.63
CA GLY A 389 5.39 -16.08 13.18
C GLY A 389 5.90 -14.81 13.89
N SER A 390 6.31 -13.79 13.12
CA SER A 390 6.98 -12.58 13.65
C SER A 390 6.07 -11.54 14.32
N TYR A 391 4.77 -11.85 14.42
CA TYR A 391 3.78 -11.00 15.09
C TYR A 391 3.75 -11.17 16.61
N PHE A 392 4.44 -12.19 17.12
CA PHE A 392 4.75 -12.38 18.54
C PHE A 392 5.96 -13.31 18.67
N ILE A 393 7.14 -12.74 18.97
CA ILE A 393 8.37 -13.47 19.26
C ILE A 393 8.95 -12.93 20.56
N ALA A 394 9.42 -13.80 21.45
CA ALA A 394 10.20 -13.44 22.63
C ALA A 394 11.64 -13.95 22.48
N LEU A 395 12.61 -13.05 22.54
CA LEU A 395 14.04 -13.36 22.54
C LEU A 395 14.55 -13.25 23.98
N ARG A 396 15.24 -14.28 24.49
CA ARG A 396 15.81 -14.23 25.85
C ARG A 396 17.24 -13.70 25.85
N ARG A 397 17.75 -13.35 27.03
CA ARG A 397 19.08 -12.72 27.23
C ARG A 397 20.21 -13.34 26.40
N GLN A 398 20.31 -14.67 26.34
CA GLN A 398 21.35 -15.34 25.55
C GLN A 398 21.26 -15.07 24.04
N VAL A 399 20.05 -14.88 23.51
CA VAL A 399 19.82 -14.51 22.11
C VAL A 399 20.07 -13.02 21.91
N ILE A 400 19.59 -12.18 22.83
CA ILE A 400 19.77 -10.72 22.79
C ILE A 400 21.27 -10.36 22.80
N ASN A 401 22.04 -11.02 23.64
CA ASN A 401 23.48 -10.77 23.80
C ASN A 401 24.33 -11.37 22.66
N ALA A 402 23.72 -12.13 21.74
CA ALA A 402 24.43 -12.72 20.63
C ALA A 402 24.76 -11.65 19.58
N PRO A 403 26.04 -11.40 19.25
CA PRO A 403 26.43 -10.34 18.30
C PRO A 403 25.77 -10.49 16.91
N ILE A 404 25.47 -11.73 16.53
CA ILE A 404 24.83 -12.05 15.25
C ILE A 404 23.39 -11.54 15.16
N ILE A 405 22.67 -11.49 16.28
CA ILE A 405 21.30 -10.97 16.35
C ILE A 405 21.28 -9.45 16.24
N ARG A 406 22.21 -8.78 16.93
CA ARG A 406 22.42 -7.33 16.76
C ARG A 406 22.72 -6.98 15.29
N ARG A 407 23.65 -7.70 14.67
CA ARG A 407 23.97 -7.52 13.24
C ARG A 407 22.77 -7.76 12.32
N PHE A 408 21.91 -8.72 12.63
CA PHE A 408 20.68 -8.95 11.86
C PHE A 408 19.79 -7.70 11.86
N PHE A 409 19.51 -7.12 13.04
CA PHE A 409 18.68 -5.92 13.15
C PHE A 409 19.32 -4.68 12.52
N GLU A 410 20.63 -4.49 12.66
CA GLU A 410 21.39 -3.39 12.04
C GLU A 410 21.30 -3.39 10.50
N ASN A 411 21.01 -4.54 9.89
CA ASN A 411 20.98 -4.71 8.43
C ASN A 411 19.58 -4.81 7.82
N ILE A 412 18.54 -4.47 8.57
CA ILE A 412 17.17 -4.40 8.03
C ILE A 412 17.02 -3.17 7.12
N LYS A 413 16.61 -3.44 5.87
CA LYS A 413 16.50 -2.46 4.78
C LYS A 413 15.07 -2.39 4.25
N LYS A 414 14.82 -1.38 3.42
CA LYS A 414 13.54 -1.22 2.72
C LYS A 414 13.47 -2.21 1.56
N GLU A 415 12.38 -2.96 1.48
CA GLU A 415 12.18 -4.00 0.47
C GLU A 415 11.06 -3.63 -0.50
N ASN A 416 11.30 -3.84 -1.80
CA ASN A 416 10.33 -3.51 -2.85
C ASN A 416 9.18 -4.52 -2.97
N LYS A 417 9.27 -5.67 -2.30
CA LYS A 417 8.25 -6.74 -2.36
C LYS A 417 8.05 -7.35 -0.97
N LYS A 418 6.79 -7.45 -0.53
CA LYS A 418 6.42 -8.13 0.74
C LYS A 418 6.96 -9.56 0.85
N LYS A 419 7.09 -10.28 -0.28
CA LYS A 419 7.71 -11.62 -0.30
C LYS A 419 9.15 -11.61 0.24
N LEU A 420 9.94 -10.59 -0.10
CA LEU A 420 11.33 -10.49 0.35
C LEU A 420 11.42 -10.25 1.85
N ILE A 421 10.49 -9.47 2.42
CA ILE A 421 10.38 -9.26 3.87
C ILE A 421 10.14 -10.58 4.60
N VAL A 422 9.18 -11.39 4.11
CA VAL A 422 8.91 -12.72 4.69
C VAL A 422 10.14 -13.63 4.55
N MET A 423 10.79 -13.65 3.39
CA MET A 423 11.94 -14.54 3.16
C MET A 423 13.19 -14.13 3.94
N LYS A 424 13.55 -12.85 3.91
CA LYS A 424 14.79 -12.35 4.52
C LYS A 424 14.66 -12.16 6.02
N TYR A 425 13.49 -11.74 6.51
CA TYR A 425 13.35 -11.33 7.90
C TYR A 425 12.54 -12.33 8.72
N GLU A 426 11.36 -12.76 8.29
CA GLU A 426 10.55 -13.71 9.07
C GLU A 426 11.14 -15.13 9.04
N ILE A 427 11.38 -15.67 7.84
CA ILE A 427 12.07 -16.94 7.63
C ILE A 427 13.55 -16.80 8.00
N GLY A 428 14.20 -15.72 7.59
CA GLY A 428 15.63 -15.51 7.84
C GLY A 428 15.98 -15.41 9.32
N LEU A 429 15.18 -14.72 10.16
CA LEU A 429 15.41 -14.69 11.62
C LEU A 429 15.28 -16.09 12.23
N THR A 430 14.22 -16.83 11.90
CA THR A 430 14.02 -18.19 12.42
C THR A 430 15.18 -19.09 12.03
N LYS A 431 15.57 -19.06 10.75
CA LYS A 431 16.67 -19.87 10.24
C LYS A 431 17.99 -19.52 10.93
N LEU A 432 18.29 -18.23 11.09
CA LEU A 432 19.49 -17.76 11.78
C LEU A 432 19.54 -18.25 13.22
N LEU A 433 18.44 -18.13 13.97
CA LEU A 433 18.38 -18.57 15.37
C LEU A 433 18.64 -20.08 15.51
N ILE A 434 18.05 -20.88 14.63
CA ILE A 434 18.25 -22.34 14.59
C ILE A 434 19.69 -22.69 14.21
N GLU A 435 20.27 -22.02 13.22
CA GLU A 435 21.64 -22.26 12.75
C GLU A 435 22.70 -21.87 13.80
N GLU A 436 22.41 -20.91 14.68
CA GLU A 436 23.25 -20.56 15.82
C GLU A 436 23.05 -21.52 17.02
N GLY A 437 22.16 -22.52 16.88
CA GLY A 437 21.90 -23.54 17.88
C GLY A 437 20.94 -23.11 19.00
N PHE A 438 20.23 -22.00 18.84
CA PHE A 438 19.25 -21.54 19.82
C PHE A 438 17.97 -22.38 19.77
N LYS A 439 17.60 -22.96 20.91
CA LYS A 439 16.39 -23.75 21.09
C LYS A 439 15.16 -22.85 21.06
N PHE A 440 14.13 -23.29 20.36
CA PHE A 440 12.84 -22.62 20.29
C PHE A 440 11.74 -23.47 20.88
N ASP A 441 10.63 -22.83 21.22
CA ASP A 441 9.37 -23.48 21.59
C ASP A 441 8.20 -22.55 21.21
N THR A 442 6.97 -23.06 21.16
CA THR A 442 5.80 -22.27 20.77
C THR A 442 4.55 -22.52 21.60
N TYR A 443 3.61 -21.56 21.60
CA TYR A 443 2.31 -21.74 22.27
C TYR A 443 1.50 -22.92 21.69
N SER A 444 1.39 -22.96 20.36
CA SER A 444 0.84 -24.10 19.62
C SER A 444 1.81 -25.28 19.71
N ASN A 445 1.31 -26.45 20.10
CA ASN A 445 2.14 -27.66 20.17
C ASN A 445 2.31 -28.36 18.81
N TRP A 446 1.77 -27.77 17.74
CA TRP A 446 1.68 -28.41 16.44
C TRP A 446 2.24 -27.55 15.31
N LEU A 447 2.95 -28.22 14.42
CA LEU A 447 3.26 -27.78 13.06
C LEU A 447 2.20 -28.36 12.12
N TYR A 448 1.24 -27.55 11.72
CA TYR A 448 0.16 -27.98 10.82
C TYR A 448 0.63 -28.12 9.37
N PRO A 449 -0.03 -28.98 8.56
CA PRO A 449 0.28 -29.15 7.14
C PRO A 449 0.23 -27.86 6.31
N MET A 450 -0.62 -26.91 6.72
CA MET A 450 -0.86 -25.62 6.07
C MET A 450 -0.68 -24.51 7.09
N HIS A 451 -0.46 -23.28 6.61
CA HIS A 451 -0.32 -22.12 7.47
C HIS A 451 -1.57 -21.96 8.35
N PRO A 452 -1.48 -22.18 9.68
CA PRO A 452 -2.65 -22.46 10.47
C PRO A 452 -3.48 -21.22 10.77
N VAL A 453 -2.87 -20.03 10.86
CA VAL A 453 -3.61 -18.78 11.07
C VAL A 453 -4.32 -18.22 9.83
N TYR A 454 -4.16 -18.85 8.66
CA TYR A 454 -4.78 -18.40 7.41
C TYR A 454 -5.64 -19.46 6.70
N ASP A 455 -5.73 -20.67 7.24
CA ASP A 455 -6.56 -21.76 6.71
C ASP A 455 -7.45 -22.32 7.84
N LYS A 456 -8.20 -23.39 7.56
CA LYS A 456 -9.15 -24.04 8.47
C LYS A 456 -8.58 -24.40 9.85
N TYR A 457 -7.27 -24.56 9.98
CA TYR A 457 -6.61 -24.90 11.24
C TYR A 457 -6.64 -23.76 12.26
N ILE A 458 -7.04 -22.54 11.88
CA ILE A 458 -7.22 -21.45 12.84
C ILE A 458 -8.20 -21.86 13.93
N PHE A 459 -9.26 -22.59 13.59
CA PHE A 459 -10.24 -23.05 14.58
C PHE A 459 -9.67 -24.12 15.52
N ASN A 460 -8.71 -24.93 15.08
CA ASN A 460 -7.97 -25.83 15.96
C ASN A 460 -7.09 -25.02 16.93
N LEU A 461 -6.45 -23.95 16.46
CA LEU A 461 -5.71 -23.04 17.33
C LEU A 461 -6.62 -22.37 18.37
N LEU A 462 -7.81 -21.88 17.97
CA LEU A 462 -8.75 -21.27 18.92
C LEU A 462 -9.21 -22.27 19.99
N ASP A 463 -9.42 -23.54 19.63
CA ASP A 463 -9.73 -24.62 20.57
C ASP A 463 -8.60 -24.87 21.59
N GLU A 464 -7.34 -24.68 21.19
CA GLU A 464 -6.16 -24.74 22.06
C GLU A 464 -5.94 -23.47 22.90
N GLY A 465 -6.86 -22.50 22.84
CA GLY A 465 -6.77 -21.24 23.56
C GLY A 465 -5.88 -20.19 22.89
N PHE A 466 -5.58 -20.31 21.60
CA PHE A 466 -4.74 -19.35 20.87
C PHE A 466 -5.35 -17.92 20.86
N PRO A 467 -4.64 -16.91 21.36
CA PRO A 467 -5.26 -15.64 21.77
C PRO A 467 -5.38 -14.60 20.65
N LEU A 468 -4.83 -14.86 19.46
CA LEU A 468 -4.76 -13.88 18.37
C LEU A 468 -5.48 -14.36 17.11
N PHE A 469 -6.14 -13.44 16.41
CA PHE A 469 -6.76 -13.70 15.11
C PHE A 469 -6.17 -12.81 14.02
N LYS A 470 -5.65 -13.42 12.95
CA LYS A 470 -5.02 -12.66 11.86
C LYS A 470 -6.05 -11.92 11.01
N ARG A 471 -5.98 -10.58 11.01
CA ARG A 471 -6.81 -9.71 10.14
C ARG A 471 -6.70 -10.08 8.65
N TYR A 472 -5.49 -10.44 8.21
CA TYR A 472 -5.18 -10.82 6.83
C TYR A 472 -6.02 -12.00 6.32
N LEU A 473 -6.48 -12.91 7.20
CA LEU A 473 -7.39 -13.99 6.82
C LEU A 473 -8.71 -13.45 6.26
N LEU A 474 -9.26 -12.40 6.88
CA LEU A 474 -10.54 -11.79 6.46
C LEU A 474 -10.35 -10.91 5.22
N SER A 475 -9.32 -10.06 5.22
CA SER A 475 -9.13 -9.07 4.15
C SER A 475 -8.57 -9.67 2.85
N GLU A 476 -7.77 -10.73 2.93
CA GLU A 476 -7.05 -11.27 1.77
C GLU A 476 -7.45 -12.70 1.42
N ASN A 477 -7.80 -13.53 2.42
CA ASN A 477 -8.26 -14.92 2.27
C ASN A 477 -7.48 -15.71 1.19
N HIS A 478 -6.15 -15.65 1.22
CA HIS A 478 -5.30 -16.20 0.15
C HIS A 478 -5.41 -17.73 -0.04
N TYR A 479 -5.96 -18.47 0.92
CA TYR A 479 -6.24 -19.91 0.83
C TYR A 479 -7.69 -20.23 0.45
N SER A 480 -8.51 -19.20 0.21
CA SER A 480 -9.91 -19.32 -0.19
C SER A 480 -10.71 -20.16 0.80
N LEU A 481 -10.57 -19.86 2.08
CA LEU A 481 -11.34 -20.46 3.17
C LEU A 481 -12.81 -20.04 3.01
N PRO A 482 -13.76 -20.98 2.84
CA PRO A 482 -15.19 -20.65 2.80
C PRO A 482 -15.73 -20.35 4.20
N GLY A 483 -16.92 -19.75 4.28
CA GLY A 483 -17.63 -19.55 5.55
C GLY A 483 -17.18 -18.33 6.35
N LEU A 484 -16.23 -17.53 5.82
CA LEU A 484 -15.75 -16.33 6.51
C LEU A 484 -16.83 -15.27 6.75
N LYS A 485 -17.99 -15.32 6.07
CA LYS A 485 -19.14 -14.45 6.40
C LYS A 485 -19.55 -14.53 7.88
N ASN A 486 -19.33 -15.68 8.52
CA ASN A 486 -19.71 -15.94 9.90
C ASN A 486 -18.54 -15.78 10.89
N TRP A 487 -17.44 -15.13 10.51
CA TRP A 487 -16.23 -15.06 11.32
C TRP A 487 -16.47 -14.55 12.75
N LYS A 488 -17.37 -13.57 12.95
CA LYS A 488 -17.72 -13.05 14.29
C LYS A 488 -18.29 -14.14 15.18
N SER A 489 -19.33 -14.84 14.71
CA SER A 489 -19.97 -15.90 15.48
C SER A 489 -19.04 -17.09 15.70
N GLU A 490 -18.16 -17.41 14.74
CA GLU A 490 -17.14 -18.43 14.95
C GLU A 490 -16.13 -18.05 16.04
N ILE A 491 -15.68 -16.80 16.13
CA ILE A 491 -14.80 -16.34 17.22
C ILE A 491 -15.52 -16.41 18.56
N LEU A 492 -16.76 -15.90 18.63
CA LEU A 492 -17.54 -15.82 19.87
C LEU A 492 -17.87 -17.19 20.47
N LYS A 493 -17.85 -18.27 19.68
CA LYS A 493 -17.99 -19.64 20.19
C LYS A 493 -16.84 -20.03 21.13
N TYR A 494 -15.62 -19.58 20.84
CA TYR A 494 -14.42 -19.87 21.65
C TYR A 494 -14.17 -18.77 22.69
N TYR A 495 -14.47 -17.51 22.33
CA TYR A 495 -14.21 -16.34 23.17
C TYR A 495 -15.45 -15.43 23.25
N PRO A 496 -16.41 -15.72 24.14
CA PRO A 496 -17.65 -14.93 24.27
C PRO A 496 -17.42 -13.44 24.56
N GLU A 497 -16.31 -13.10 25.23
CA GLU A 497 -15.96 -11.72 25.62
C GLU A 497 -15.16 -10.94 24.55
N ALA A 498 -14.82 -11.59 23.43
CA ALA A 498 -14.02 -10.98 22.37
C ALA A 498 -14.72 -9.74 21.79
N LYS A 499 -13.98 -8.63 21.64
CA LYS A 499 -14.51 -7.34 21.16
C LYS A 499 -14.65 -7.31 19.63
N VAL A 500 -15.43 -8.23 19.08
CA VAL A 500 -15.59 -8.42 17.62
C VAL A 500 -16.12 -7.19 16.88
N ASP A 501 -16.88 -6.33 17.54
CA ASP A 501 -17.39 -5.08 16.94
C ASP A 501 -16.27 -4.07 16.71
N ILE A 502 -15.26 -4.02 17.60
CA ILE A 502 -14.05 -3.20 17.40
C ILE A 502 -13.26 -3.73 16.20
N PHE A 503 -13.17 -5.06 16.06
CA PHE A 503 -12.47 -5.69 14.93
C PHE A 503 -13.19 -5.41 13.61
N GLU A 504 -14.52 -5.50 13.59
CA GLU A 504 -15.33 -5.18 12.40
C GLU A 504 -15.22 -3.71 12.02
N LYS A 505 -15.26 -2.78 13.00
CA LYS A 505 -15.04 -1.35 12.77
C LYS A 505 -13.69 -1.11 12.12
N ASN A 506 -12.61 -1.72 12.63
CA ASN A 506 -11.30 -1.65 11.99
C ASN A 506 -11.33 -2.23 10.57
N LEU A 507 -11.86 -3.44 10.40
CA LEU A 507 -11.86 -4.15 9.13
C LEU A 507 -12.58 -3.36 8.03
N ASN A 508 -13.76 -2.80 8.33
CA ASN A 508 -14.56 -1.99 7.42
C ASN A 508 -13.86 -0.68 7.02
N ARG A 509 -13.07 -0.10 7.92
CA ARG A 509 -12.33 1.15 7.69
C ARG A 509 -11.11 0.94 6.79
N VAL A 510 -10.34 -0.11 7.03
CA VAL A 510 -9.01 -0.30 6.37
C VAL A 510 -9.03 -1.25 5.18
N SER A 511 -10.05 -2.09 5.04
CA SER A 511 -10.09 -3.13 4.00
C SER A 511 -10.96 -2.71 2.82
N ASN A 512 -10.63 -3.23 1.64
CA ASN A 512 -11.47 -3.07 0.45
C ASN A 512 -12.78 -3.85 0.63
N SER A 513 -13.91 -3.15 0.72
CA SER A 513 -15.20 -3.78 1.04
C SER A 513 -15.72 -4.73 -0.03
N TYR A 514 -15.46 -4.46 -1.32
CA TYR A 514 -15.75 -5.43 -2.38
C TYR A 514 -14.91 -6.71 -2.23
N LYS A 515 -13.64 -6.57 -1.85
CA LYS A 515 -12.79 -7.73 -1.58
C LYS A 515 -13.27 -8.53 -0.37
N LEU A 516 -13.70 -7.86 0.70
CA LEU A 516 -14.36 -8.52 1.84
C LEU A 516 -15.60 -9.28 1.39
N PHE A 517 -16.48 -8.66 0.58
CA PHE A 517 -17.64 -9.33 0.01
C PHE A 517 -17.27 -10.60 -0.76
N VAL A 518 -16.25 -10.55 -1.61
CA VAL A 518 -15.75 -11.71 -2.36
C VAL A 518 -15.26 -12.79 -1.39
N ASN A 519 -14.41 -12.43 -0.42
CA ASN A 519 -13.83 -13.36 0.55
C ASN A 519 -14.88 -14.04 1.43
N PHE A 520 -15.90 -13.30 1.87
CA PHE A 520 -16.96 -13.81 2.74
C PHE A 520 -17.92 -14.74 2.01
N ASN A 521 -18.02 -14.62 0.68
CA ASN A 521 -18.91 -15.43 -0.15
C ASN A 521 -18.19 -16.51 -0.97
N VAL A 522 -16.94 -16.84 -0.61
CA VAL A 522 -16.24 -18.01 -1.19
C VAL A 522 -16.96 -19.30 -0.82
N LYS A 523 -17.22 -20.14 -1.82
CA LYS A 523 -17.76 -21.49 -1.68
C LYS A 523 -16.75 -22.54 -2.16
N ARG A 524 -16.99 -23.82 -1.88
CA ARG A 524 -16.20 -24.92 -2.44
C ARG A 524 -17.09 -25.92 -3.18
N THR A 525 -16.56 -26.49 -4.27
CA THR A 525 -17.15 -27.65 -4.94
C THR A 525 -17.04 -28.91 -4.06
N LYS A 526 -17.80 -29.97 -4.40
CA LYS A 526 -17.62 -31.31 -3.79
C LYS A 526 -16.17 -31.84 -3.89
N LYS A 527 -15.43 -31.44 -4.94
CA LYS A 527 -14.01 -31.80 -5.14
C LYS A 527 -13.03 -30.83 -4.45
N GLY A 528 -13.51 -29.89 -3.65
CA GLY A 528 -12.70 -28.96 -2.86
C GLY A 528 -12.19 -27.72 -3.61
N ALA A 529 -12.47 -27.55 -4.90
CA ALA A 529 -12.10 -26.34 -5.64
C ALA A 529 -12.91 -25.11 -5.19
N ALA A 530 -12.25 -23.96 -5.03
CA ALA A 530 -12.89 -22.71 -4.63
C ALA A 530 -13.78 -22.13 -5.74
N ILE A 531 -14.92 -21.57 -5.36
CA ILE A 531 -15.89 -20.88 -6.22
C ILE A 531 -16.04 -19.47 -5.65
N PHE A 532 -15.71 -18.46 -6.45
CA PHE A 532 -15.87 -17.06 -6.10
C PHE A 532 -17.22 -16.51 -6.60
N PRO A 533 -17.77 -15.47 -5.97
CA PRO A 533 -18.90 -14.74 -6.52
C PRO A 533 -18.66 -14.32 -7.97
N LYS A 534 -19.67 -14.50 -8.81
CA LYS A 534 -19.62 -14.13 -10.24
C LYS A 534 -20.23 -12.74 -10.44
N LYS A 535 -19.99 -12.17 -11.63
CA LYS A 535 -20.65 -10.98 -12.16
C LYS A 535 -21.04 -11.22 -13.62
N TYR A 536 -22.07 -10.53 -14.11
CA TYR A 536 -22.42 -10.53 -15.52
C TYR A 536 -21.38 -9.74 -16.33
N SER A 537 -21.07 -10.24 -17.51
CA SER A 537 -20.31 -9.53 -18.55
C SER A 537 -21.16 -8.44 -19.20
N ASN A 538 -20.52 -7.48 -19.89
CA ASN A 538 -21.22 -6.41 -20.60
C ASN A 538 -22.24 -6.94 -21.64
N LYS A 539 -21.93 -8.07 -22.28
CA LYS A 539 -22.85 -8.72 -23.25
C LYS A 539 -24.07 -9.31 -22.54
N GLU A 540 -23.85 -9.96 -21.40
CA GLU A 540 -24.94 -10.51 -20.58
C GLU A 540 -25.82 -9.39 -20.00
N MET A 541 -25.21 -8.31 -19.49
CA MET A 541 -25.93 -7.14 -18.99
C MET A 541 -26.88 -6.58 -20.05
N LEU A 542 -26.40 -6.29 -21.27
CA LEU A 542 -27.25 -5.77 -22.35
C LEU A 542 -28.39 -6.72 -22.75
N GLU A 543 -28.14 -8.03 -22.75
CA GLU A 543 -29.15 -9.01 -23.14
C GLU A 543 -30.21 -9.20 -22.05
N LEU A 544 -29.80 -9.19 -20.79
CA LEU A 544 -30.70 -9.21 -19.65
C LEU A 544 -31.52 -7.92 -19.58
N ASP A 545 -30.89 -6.78 -19.84
CA ASP A 545 -31.54 -5.48 -19.78
C ASP A 545 -32.71 -5.36 -20.75
N LYS A 546 -32.55 -5.86 -21.99
CA LYS A 546 -33.64 -5.91 -22.98
C LYS A 546 -34.90 -6.59 -22.43
N ARG A 547 -34.74 -7.63 -21.62
CA ARG A 547 -35.83 -8.49 -21.10
C ARG A 547 -36.28 -8.10 -19.69
N THR A 548 -35.51 -7.27 -18.99
CA THR A 548 -35.80 -6.83 -17.63
C THR A 548 -36.73 -5.61 -17.65
N VAL A 549 -37.70 -5.60 -16.75
CA VAL A 549 -38.57 -4.44 -16.52
C VAL A 549 -37.86 -3.48 -15.57
N ALA A 550 -37.78 -2.21 -15.96
CA ALA A 550 -37.29 -1.13 -15.11
C ALA A 550 -38.47 -0.46 -14.38
N PHE A 551 -38.35 -0.27 -13.06
CA PHE A 551 -39.38 0.30 -12.21
C PHE A 551 -39.09 1.78 -11.90
N ASP A 552 -40.12 2.62 -12.02
CA ASP A 552 -40.03 4.07 -11.77
C ASP A 552 -39.60 4.40 -10.33
N ASN A 553 -40.00 3.55 -9.38
CA ASN A 553 -39.72 3.71 -7.95
C ASN A 553 -38.42 3.02 -7.47
N TYR A 554 -37.61 2.48 -8.39
CA TYR A 554 -36.30 1.90 -8.08
C TYR A 554 -35.22 2.91 -8.42
N TRP A 555 -34.59 3.45 -7.38
CA TRP A 555 -33.66 4.57 -7.47
C TRP A 555 -32.25 4.12 -7.10
N VAL A 556 -31.31 4.27 -8.02
CA VAL A 556 -29.92 3.81 -7.85
C VAL A 556 -28.98 4.97 -7.52
N PHE A 557 -28.21 4.77 -6.47
CA PHE A 557 -27.18 5.66 -5.93
C PHE A 557 -25.81 4.96 -6.02
N PRO A 558 -25.14 4.98 -7.18
CA PRO A 558 -23.78 4.48 -7.29
C PRO A 558 -22.83 5.42 -6.57
N VAL A 559 -21.98 4.87 -5.69
CA VAL A 559 -20.96 5.66 -5.01
C VAL A 559 -19.98 6.26 -6.03
N CYS A 560 -19.27 7.32 -5.62
CA CYS A 560 -18.32 8.00 -6.48
C CYS A 560 -17.29 7.04 -7.09
N ALA A 561 -16.99 7.21 -8.37
CA ALA A 561 -16.10 6.31 -9.11
C ALA A 561 -14.60 6.46 -8.77
N PHE A 562 -14.23 7.52 -8.05
CA PHE A 562 -12.83 7.85 -7.76
C PHE A 562 -12.44 7.61 -6.31
N ASP A 563 -13.17 8.20 -5.36
CA ASP A 563 -12.89 8.08 -3.93
C ASP A 563 -13.75 7.00 -3.23
N HIS A 564 -14.72 6.43 -3.97
CA HIS A 564 -15.62 5.37 -3.54
C HIS A 564 -16.51 5.73 -2.33
N THR A 565 -16.66 7.02 -2.01
CA THR A 565 -17.53 7.47 -0.90
C THR A 565 -18.96 7.72 -1.37
N PHE A 566 -19.88 7.64 -0.42
CA PHE A 566 -21.27 8.06 -0.60
C PHE A 566 -21.50 9.41 0.10
N SER A 567 -21.27 10.51 -0.62
CA SER A 567 -21.21 11.86 -0.06
C SER A 567 -21.67 12.92 -1.07
N GLY A 568 -21.96 14.14 -0.60
CA GLY A 568 -22.38 15.25 -1.47
C GLY A 568 -23.80 15.10 -1.99
N ASN A 569 -24.02 15.43 -3.27
CA ASN A 569 -25.37 15.59 -3.82
C ASN A 569 -26.21 14.30 -3.78
N GLU A 570 -25.62 13.15 -4.13
CA GLU A 570 -26.31 11.86 -4.09
C GLU A 570 -26.69 11.45 -2.66
N ARG A 571 -25.86 11.79 -1.67
CA ARG A 571 -26.11 11.54 -0.24
C ARG A 571 -27.26 12.40 0.26
N ALA A 572 -27.30 13.68 -0.12
CA ALA A 572 -28.38 14.60 0.26
C ALA A 572 -29.75 14.16 -0.29
N ILE A 573 -29.82 13.78 -1.57
CA ILE A 573 -31.06 13.24 -2.14
C ILE A 573 -31.49 11.96 -1.43
N PHE A 574 -30.55 11.05 -1.17
CA PHE A 574 -30.84 9.83 -0.43
C PHE A 574 -31.42 10.15 0.95
N GLU A 575 -30.80 11.04 1.72
CA GLU A 575 -31.27 11.43 3.06
C GLU A 575 -32.68 12.03 3.01
N TYR A 576 -32.97 12.86 2.01
CA TYR A 576 -34.30 13.42 1.81
C TYR A 576 -35.37 12.33 1.55
N VAL A 577 -35.05 11.27 0.81
CA VAL A 577 -36.01 10.20 0.49
C VAL A 577 -35.91 8.98 1.40
N LYS A 578 -34.96 8.89 2.33
CA LYS A 578 -34.60 7.63 3.02
C LYS A 578 -35.78 6.97 3.72
N ASN A 579 -36.71 7.77 4.23
CA ASN A 579 -37.91 7.31 4.96
C ASN A 579 -39.16 7.14 4.08
N ASN A 580 -39.09 7.43 2.78
CA ASN A 580 -40.21 7.24 1.85
C ASN A 580 -40.38 5.74 1.52
N LYS A 581 -41.49 5.11 1.93
CA LYS A 581 -41.72 3.67 1.72
C LYS A 581 -41.99 3.30 0.26
N ASP A 582 -42.41 4.25 -0.57
CA ASP A 582 -42.79 3.98 -1.96
C ASP A 582 -41.55 3.86 -2.87
N ILE A 583 -40.41 4.42 -2.44
CA ILE A 583 -39.15 4.39 -3.18
C ILE A 583 -38.24 3.31 -2.62
N LYS A 584 -37.75 2.42 -3.51
CA LYS A 584 -36.66 1.49 -3.22
C LYS A 584 -35.32 2.15 -3.57
N LYS A 585 -34.44 2.30 -2.58
CA LYS A 585 -33.12 2.94 -2.75
C LYS A 585 -32.06 1.87 -2.84
N ILE A 586 -31.26 1.93 -3.88
CA ILE A 586 -30.24 0.91 -4.18
C ILE A 586 -28.89 1.61 -4.20
N ILE A 587 -28.05 1.33 -3.20
CA ILE A 587 -26.71 1.90 -3.11
C ILE A 587 -25.71 0.89 -3.68
N LEU A 588 -24.99 1.28 -4.73
CA LEU A 588 -23.99 0.43 -5.37
C LEU A 588 -22.59 0.83 -4.90
N THR A 589 -22.00 -0.01 -4.05
CA THR A 589 -20.72 0.25 -3.36
C THR A 589 -19.50 -0.22 -4.16
N ARG A 590 -18.32 0.30 -3.82
CA ARG A 590 -17.04 -0.08 -4.44
C ARG A 590 -16.06 -0.58 -3.37
N SER A 591 -14.93 0.09 -3.17
CA SER A 591 -13.92 -0.39 -2.22
C SER A 591 -14.12 0.09 -0.79
N LYS A 592 -15.06 1.00 -0.53
CA LYS A 592 -15.31 1.53 0.82
C LYS A 592 -16.60 0.97 1.38
N PHE A 593 -16.60 0.82 2.70
CA PHE A 593 -17.75 0.36 3.44
C PHE A 593 -18.74 1.51 3.57
N ILE A 594 -20.01 1.24 3.30
CA ILE A 594 -21.09 2.23 3.36
C ILE A 594 -22.16 1.64 4.26
N ASN A 595 -22.53 2.39 5.29
CA ASN A 595 -23.60 2.04 6.20
C ASN A 595 -24.50 3.25 6.39
N VAL A 596 -25.78 3.10 6.07
CA VAL A 596 -26.78 4.16 6.13
C VAL A 596 -28.10 3.57 6.60
N ASP A 597 -28.92 4.38 7.26
CA ASP A 597 -30.25 4.02 7.69
C ASP A 597 -31.31 4.39 6.64
N GLY A 598 -32.52 3.81 6.76
CA GLY A 598 -33.66 4.13 5.91
C GLY A 598 -34.59 2.95 5.68
N VAL A 599 -35.74 3.22 5.05
CA VAL A 599 -36.72 2.20 4.65
C VAL A 599 -36.53 1.83 3.17
N ASN A 600 -36.65 0.54 2.87
CA ASN A 600 -36.46 -0.02 1.52
C ASN A 600 -35.09 0.33 0.91
N VAL A 601 -34.03 0.23 1.71
CA VAL A 601 -32.65 0.46 1.31
C VAL A 601 -31.95 -0.87 1.07
N GLU A 602 -31.35 -1.03 -0.10
CA GLU A 602 -30.51 -2.18 -0.48
C GLU A 602 -29.09 -1.69 -0.75
N ILE A 603 -28.09 -2.33 -0.15
CA ILE A 603 -26.68 -1.96 -0.31
C ILE A 603 -25.92 -3.17 -0.84
N TYR A 604 -25.42 -3.08 -2.08
CA TYR A 604 -24.67 -4.17 -2.71
C TYR A 604 -23.41 -3.65 -3.40
N PRO A 605 -22.35 -4.46 -3.48
CA PRO A 605 -21.22 -4.11 -4.34
C PRO A 605 -21.69 -3.93 -5.78
N HIS A 606 -21.18 -2.89 -6.42
CA HIS A 606 -21.44 -2.53 -7.80
C HIS A 606 -21.19 -3.70 -8.78
N GLU A 607 -20.20 -4.55 -8.49
CA GLU A 607 -19.88 -5.72 -9.30
C GLU A 607 -20.57 -7.02 -8.87
N SER A 608 -21.46 -7.00 -7.87
CA SER A 608 -22.23 -8.19 -7.47
C SER A 608 -23.40 -8.45 -8.44
N ILE A 609 -23.81 -9.71 -8.56
CA ILE A 609 -25.00 -10.07 -9.36
C ILE A 609 -26.24 -9.39 -8.80
N GLU A 610 -26.39 -9.33 -7.48
CA GLU A 610 -27.50 -8.68 -6.79
C GLU A 610 -27.57 -7.19 -7.13
N GLY A 611 -26.44 -6.49 -7.06
CA GLY A 611 -26.33 -5.09 -7.44
C GLY A 611 -26.61 -4.86 -8.94
N GLN A 612 -26.11 -5.74 -9.81
CA GLN A 612 -26.35 -5.66 -11.26
C GLN A 612 -27.82 -5.90 -11.62
N ILE A 613 -28.51 -6.85 -10.97
CA ILE A 613 -29.94 -7.10 -11.21
C ILE A 613 -30.76 -5.89 -10.76
N LEU A 614 -30.49 -5.35 -9.58
CA LEU A 614 -31.20 -4.17 -9.08
C LEU A 614 -30.96 -2.94 -9.96
N LEU A 615 -29.76 -2.78 -10.51
CA LEU A 615 -29.46 -1.76 -11.51
C LEU A 615 -30.30 -1.93 -12.79
N LEU A 616 -30.39 -3.15 -13.34
CA LEU A 616 -31.23 -3.44 -14.52
C LEU A 616 -32.72 -3.19 -14.26
N GLN A 617 -33.17 -3.32 -13.02
CA GLN A 617 -34.54 -3.06 -12.59
C GLN A 617 -34.82 -1.59 -12.27
N SER A 618 -33.81 -0.71 -12.31
CA SER A 618 -33.97 0.69 -11.89
C SER A 618 -34.26 1.61 -13.07
N LYS A 619 -35.21 2.54 -12.95
CA LYS A 619 -35.40 3.59 -13.96
C LYS A 619 -34.61 4.85 -13.63
N ILE A 620 -34.48 5.21 -12.36
CA ILE A 620 -33.79 6.45 -11.94
C ILE A 620 -32.38 6.11 -11.45
N ILE A 621 -31.36 6.69 -12.10
CA ILE A 621 -29.95 6.47 -11.76
C ILE A 621 -29.29 7.83 -11.51
N PHE A 622 -28.88 8.08 -10.28
CA PHE A 622 -28.13 9.29 -9.92
C PHE A 622 -26.65 9.12 -10.28
N ILE A 623 -26.05 10.10 -10.94
CA ILE A 623 -24.62 10.05 -11.28
C ILE A 623 -23.90 11.35 -10.91
N LYS A 624 -22.61 11.23 -10.58
CA LYS A 624 -21.75 12.36 -10.21
C LYS A 624 -20.82 12.82 -11.35
N HIS A 625 -20.57 11.95 -12.33
CA HIS A 625 -19.68 12.19 -13.47
C HIS A 625 -20.37 11.84 -14.80
N THR A 626 -19.94 10.77 -15.48
CA THR A 626 -20.60 10.26 -16.69
C THR A 626 -21.23 8.90 -16.41
N PRO A 627 -22.25 8.48 -17.19
CA PRO A 627 -22.85 7.15 -17.07
C PRO A 627 -21.81 6.03 -17.05
N PHE A 628 -20.86 6.02 -18.00
CA PHE A 628 -19.78 5.03 -18.01
C PHE A 628 -18.89 5.08 -16.77
N ARG A 629 -18.58 6.25 -16.22
CA ARG A 629 -17.71 6.35 -15.04
C ARG A 629 -18.39 5.85 -13.77
N ASN A 630 -19.64 6.24 -13.54
CA ASN A 630 -20.37 5.86 -12.33
C ASN A 630 -20.87 4.40 -12.40
N VAL A 631 -21.47 4.00 -13.52
CA VAL A 631 -22.15 2.70 -13.68
C VAL A 631 -21.29 1.64 -14.39
N GLY A 632 -20.38 2.02 -15.28
CA GLY A 632 -19.41 1.07 -15.89
C GLY A 632 -19.98 -0.07 -16.75
N TYR A 633 -21.31 -0.17 -16.87
CA TYR A 633 -22.00 -1.20 -17.65
C TYR A 633 -22.89 -0.55 -18.71
N PRO A 634 -22.97 -1.14 -19.91
CA PRO A 634 -23.91 -0.69 -20.93
C PRO A 634 -25.34 -1.07 -20.55
N LEU A 635 -26.24 -0.09 -20.57
CA LEU A 635 -27.69 -0.23 -20.36
C LEU A 635 -28.46 0.41 -21.53
N GLN A 636 -29.73 0.06 -21.71
CA GLN A 636 -30.63 0.58 -22.73
C GLN A 636 -31.04 2.02 -22.40
N GLU A 637 -30.62 2.98 -23.22
CA GLU A 637 -30.80 4.42 -22.95
C GLU A 637 -32.28 4.82 -22.78
N GLU A 638 -33.19 4.19 -23.52
CA GLU A 638 -34.64 4.43 -23.46
C GLU A 638 -35.27 3.98 -22.11
N LYS A 639 -34.62 3.09 -21.37
CA LYS A 639 -35.15 2.49 -20.13
C LYS A 639 -34.67 3.17 -18.85
N HIS A 640 -33.54 3.86 -18.89
CA HIS A 640 -32.88 4.37 -17.68
C HIS A 640 -32.59 5.86 -17.78
N TYR A 641 -33.08 6.62 -16.81
CA TYR A 641 -32.88 8.05 -16.69
C TYR A 641 -31.67 8.34 -15.80
N TYR A 642 -30.58 8.73 -16.45
CA TYR A 642 -29.41 9.25 -15.77
C TYR A 642 -29.63 10.70 -15.35
N ILE A 643 -29.74 10.93 -14.04
CA ILE A 643 -29.85 12.26 -13.44
C ILE A 643 -28.46 12.66 -12.97
N ASN A 644 -27.81 13.57 -13.70
CA ASN A 644 -26.46 13.99 -13.36
C ASN A 644 -26.47 15.08 -12.28
N LEU A 645 -26.05 14.70 -11.08
CA LEU A 645 -26.01 15.57 -9.92
C LEU A 645 -24.73 16.41 -9.85
N TRP A 646 -23.72 16.05 -10.64
CA TRP A 646 -22.40 16.65 -10.59
C TRP A 646 -21.83 16.73 -9.15
N HIS A 647 -20.82 17.55 -8.90
CA HIS A 647 -20.15 17.61 -7.59
C HIS A 647 -19.76 19.03 -7.13
N GLY A 648 -20.26 20.07 -7.77
CA GLY A 648 -20.04 21.46 -7.38
C GLY A 648 -20.23 22.42 -8.54
N ILE A 649 -20.38 23.70 -8.23
CA ILE A 649 -20.55 24.76 -9.25
C ILE A 649 -19.20 24.95 -9.97
N PRO A 650 -19.12 24.75 -11.30
CA PRO A 650 -17.85 24.74 -12.00
C PRO A 650 -17.30 26.16 -12.18
N LEU A 651 -16.28 26.53 -11.40
CA LEU A 651 -15.50 27.74 -11.71
C LEU A 651 -14.65 27.52 -12.99
N LYS A 652 -14.09 26.32 -13.12
CA LYS A 652 -13.18 25.89 -14.17
C LYS A 652 -13.96 25.35 -15.35
N ARG A 653 -13.45 25.52 -16.56
CA ARG A 653 -14.03 24.83 -17.72
C ARG A 653 -13.90 23.33 -17.54
N ILE A 654 -14.98 22.62 -17.80
CA ILE A 654 -15.13 21.16 -17.59
C ILE A 654 -15.84 20.54 -18.79
N GLY A 655 -15.85 19.21 -18.85
CA GLY A 655 -16.53 18.48 -19.92
C GLY A 655 -15.98 18.87 -21.30
N VAL A 656 -16.86 19.11 -22.26
CA VAL A 656 -16.46 19.47 -23.63
C VAL A 656 -15.90 20.90 -23.75
N ALA A 657 -16.13 21.75 -22.74
CA ALA A 657 -15.63 23.12 -22.70
C ALA A 657 -14.17 23.21 -22.20
N SER A 658 -13.64 22.13 -21.63
CA SER A 658 -12.28 22.10 -21.07
C SER A 658 -11.20 22.09 -22.16
N ILE A 659 -10.15 22.90 -21.98
CA ILE A 659 -9.05 23.04 -22.94
C ILE A 659 -8.25 21.73 -23.08
N ASP A 660 -8.09 20.99 -21.99
CA ASP A 660 -7.36 19.73 -21.91
C ASP A 660 -8.14 18.51 -22.45
N GLN A 661 -9.39 18.67 -22.88
CA GLN A 661 -10.25 17.58 -23.39
C GLN A 661 -10.52 17.62 -24.89
N LYS A 662 -9.79 18.44 -25.67
CA LYS A 662 -10.00 18.62 -27.12
C LYS A 662 -10.01 17.31 -27.91
N ASP A 663 -9.21 16.32 -27.52
CA ASP A 663 -9.13 15.02 -28.20
C ASP A 663 -10.25 14.03 -27.81
N ASN A 664 -11.05 14.35 -26.78
CA ASN A 664 -12.07 13.46 -26.22
C ASN A 664 -13.52 13.94 -26.44
N LEU A 665 -13.73 15.01 -27.20
CA LEU A 665 -15.03 15.70 -27.33
C LEU A 665 -16.16 14.77 -27.78
N ALA A 666 -15.97 13.99 -28.84
CA ALA A 666 -17.00 13.09 -29.36
C ALA A 666 -17.41 12.00 -28.34
N LYS A 667 -16.42 11.48 -27.60
CA LYS A 667 -16.66 10.49 -26.55
C LYS A 667 -17.44 11.09 -25.38
N LEU A 668 -17.03 12.27 -24.92
CA LEU A 668 -17.73 12.98 -23.84
C LEU A 668 -19.15 13.37 -24.25
N GLY A 669 -19.34 13.89 -25.46
CA GLY A 669 -20.66 14.21 -25.99
C GLY A 669 -21.59 13.00 -26.06
N ASN A 670 -21.09 11.85 -26.53
CA ASN A 670 -21.86 10.60 -26.52
C ASN A 670 -22.24 10.11 -25.12
N GLU A 671 -21.39 10.36 -24.12
CA GLU A 671 -21.69 10.02 -22.73
C GLU A 671 -22.69 11.01 -22.11
N HIS A 672 -22.57 12.30 -22.38
CA HIS A 672 -23.49 13.32 -21.89
C HIS A 672 -24.88 13.21 -22.54
N LYS A 673 -24.95 12.81 -23.81
CA LYS A 673 -26.22 12.58 -24.51
C LYS A 673 -27.13 11.57 -23.81
N LYS A 674 -26.54 10.61 -23.08
CA LYS A 674 -27.28 9.60 -22.30
C LYS A 674 -27.89 10.16 -21.03
N CYS A 675 -27.42 11.31 -20.56
CA CYS A 675 -28.00 11.98 -19.40
C CYS A 675 -29.39 12.51 -19.78
N ARG A 676 -30.38 12.27 -18.91
CA ARG A 676 -31.69 12.92 -19.06
C ARG A 676 -31.60 14.41 -18.72
N THR A 677 -30.73 14.74 -17.77
CA THR A 677 -30.50 16.11 -17.29
C THR A 677 -29.16 16.18 -16.53
N VAL A 678 -28.68 17.40 -16.32
CA VAL A 678 -27.73 17.74 -15.26
C VAL A 678 -28.34 18.85 -14.41
N ILE A 679 -28.15 18.80 -13.09
CA ILE A 679 -28.64 19.84 -12.19
C ILE A 679 -27.70 21.05 -12.18
N SER A 680 -28.24 22.21 -11.85
CA SER A 680 -27.50 23.46 -11.67
C SER A 680 -28.03 24.25 -10.46
N SER A 681 -27.19 25.17 -9.99
CA SER A 681 -27.49 26.00 -8.82
C SER A 681 -28.24 27.29 -9.15
N SER A 682 -28.02 27.85 -10.34
CA SER A 682 -28.64 29.09 -10.79
C SER A 682 -28.88 29.09 -12.31
N LYS A 683 -29.65 30.06 -12.79
CA LYS A 683 -29.78 30.31 -14.24
C LYS A 683 -28.44 30.61 -14.91
N ILE A 684 -27.54 31.33 -14.24
CA ILE A 684 -26.22 31.66 -14.79
C ILE A 684 -25.32 30.41 -14.82
N ASP A 685 -25.31 29.61 -13.74
CA ASP A 685 -24.63 28.32 -13.69
C ASP A 685 -25.11 27.37 -14.80
N SER A 686 -26.40 27.39 -15.11
CA SER A 686 -26.98 26.58 -16.20
C SER A 686 -26.36 26.85 -17.57
N MET A 687 -25.89 28.07 -17.82
CA MET A 687 -25.17 28.41 -19.06
C MET A 687 -23.80 27.71 -19.13
N ALA A 688 -23.07 27.69 -18.01
CA ALA A 688 -21.80 26.97 -17.91
C ALA A 688 -22.01 25.44 -18.01
N MET A 689 -23.04 24.92 -17.34
CA MET A 689 -23.39 23.50 -17.38
C MET A 689 -23.83 23.05 -18.78
N ALA A 690 -24.68 23.78 -19.48
CA ALA A 690 -25.04 23.47 -20.87
C ALA A 690 -23.81 23.46 -21.79
N SER A 691 -22.88 24.42 -21.60
CA SER A 691 -21.63 24.48 -22.35
C SER A 691 -20.71 23.29 -22.06
N ALA A 692 -20.67 22.81 -20.81
CA ALA A 692 -19.84 21.69 -20.39
C ALA A 692 -20.40 20.32 -20.79
N PHE A 693 -21.73 20.17 -20.77
CA PHE A 693 -22.46 18.91 -20.91
C PHE A 693 -23.18 18.75 -22.26
N TYR A 694 -22.75 19.46 -23.30
CA TYR A 694 -23.23 19.26 -24.67
C TYR A 694 -23.29 17.76 -25.03
N PRO A 695 -24.39 17.27 -25.65
CA PRO A 695 -25.45 18.03 -26.31
C PRO A 695 -26.64 18.46 -25.44
N LEU A 696 -26.56 18.36 -24.10
CA LEU A 696 -27.60 18.93 -23.24
C LEU A 696 -27.69 20.45 -23.45
N MET A 697 -28.91 20.93 -23.71
CA MET A 697 -29.20 22.34 -23.92
C MET A 697 -29.66 22.99 -22.63
N TYR A 698 -29.72 24.33 -22.60
CA TYR A 698 -30.14 25.10 -21.42
C TYR A 698 -31.47 24.62 -20.80
N ASN A 699 -32.45 24.23 -21.63
CA ASN A 699 -33.75 23.73 -21.16
C ASN A 699 -33.71 22.30 -20.60
N ASP A 700 -32.64 21.54 -20.88
CA ASP A 700 -32.42 20.21 -20.32
C ASP A 700 -31.78 20.26 -18.93
N ILE A 701 -31.33 21.44 -18.48
CA ILE A 701 -30.66 21.66 -17.20
C ILE A 701 -31.70 22.00 -16.12
N TRP A 702 -31.65 21.30 -14.99
CA TRP A 702 -32.58 21.55 -13.88
C TRP A 702 -31.98 22.51 -12.85
N VAL A 703 -32.47 23.75 -12.85
CA VAL A 703 -32.15 24.75 -11.81
C VAL A 703 -32.83 24.35 -10.51
N THR A 704 -32.07 23.72 -9.62
CA THR A 704 -32.61 23.14 -8.38
C THR A 704 -31.82 23.53 -7.15
N GLY A 705 -30.70 24.24 -7.29
CA GLY A 705 -29.67 24.26 -6.25
C GLY A 705 -28.83 22.98 -6.31
N LEU A 706 -27.77 22.90 -5.52
CA LEU A 706 -27.03 21.65 -5.34
C LEU A 706 -27.45 20.99 -4.03
N PRO A 707 -27.99 19.75 -4.04
CA PRO A 707 -28.44 19.03 -2.84
C PRO A 707 -27.43 19.03 -1.67
N ARG A 708 -26.12 18.98 -1.93
CA ARG A 708 -25.09 19.05 -0.88
C ARG A 708 -25.13 20.34 -0.05
N ALA A 709 -25.63 21.43 -0.61
CA ALA A 709 -25.78 22.71 0.10
C ALA A 709 -26.81 22.60 1.22
N ASP A 710 -27.76 21.67 1.13
CA ASP A 710 -28.74 21.42 2.19
C ASP A 710 -28.02 21.07 3.49
N PHE A 711 -26.98 20.23 3.46
CA PHE A 711 -26.20 19.89 4.66
C PHE A 711 -25.43 21.07 5.26
N ILE A 712 -25.06 22.05 4.44
CA ILE A 712 -24.35 23.26 4.90
C ILE A 712 -25.33 24.16 5.67
N LEU A 713 -26.54 24.34 5.12
CA LEU A 713 -27.53 25.31 5.59
C LEU A 713 -28.53 24.77 6.61
N MET A 714 -28.81 23.46 6.63
CA MET A 714 -29.76 22.87 7.57
C MET A 714 -29.28 22.97 9.01
N ASP A 715 -30.24 22.87 9.94
CA ASP A 715 -29.95 22.82 11.37
C ASP A 715 -29.09 21.60 11.73
N TYR A 716 -28.22 21.75 12.73
CA TYR A 716 -27.36 20.65 13.20
C TYR A 716 -28.18 19.40 13.54
N GLU A 717 -29.35 19.55 14.14
CA GLU A 717 -30.17 18.39 14.55
C GLU A 717 -30.71 17.56 13.39
N GLN A 718 -30.81 18.14 12.20
CA GLN A 718 -31.28 17.47 11.00
C GLN A 718 -30.16 16.75 10.24
N LEU A 719 -28.89 16.96 10.62
CA LEU A 719 -27.78 16.26 10.00
C LEU A 719 -27.87 14.75 10.22
N PRO A 720 -27.39 13.95 9.25
CA PRO A 720 -27.19 12.52 9.44
C PRO A 720 -26.23 12.23 10.61
N SER A 721 -26.38 11.07 11.25
CA SER A 721 -25.58 10.72 12.44
C SER A 721 -24.07 10.69 12.16
N ASP A 722 -23.65 10.18 11.00
CA ASP A 722 -22.24 10.15 10.59
C ASP A 722 -21.65 11.56 10.38
N PHE A 723 -22.47 12.55 10.01
CA PHE A 723 -22.04 13.95 9.95
C PHE A 723 -21.92 14.57 11.34
N LYS A 724 -22.82 14.21 12.27
CA LYS A 724 -22.74 14.63 13.68
C LYS A 724 -21.50 14.04 14.36
N ASP A 725 -21.24 12.76 14.15
CA ASP A 725 -20.05 12.07 14.67
C ASP A 725 -18.75 12.74 14.17
N GLU A 726 -18.65 13.03 12.87
CA GLU A 726 -17.51 13.77 12.30
C GLU A 726 -17.39 15.17 12.92
N MET A 727 -18.50 15.88 13.10
CA MET A 727 -18.51 17.20 13.72
C MET A 727 -18.02 17.15 15.18
N ASP A 728 -18.46 16.16 15.95
CA ASP A 728 -18.11 15.99 17.36
C ASP A 728 -16.64 15.60 17.51
N ILE A 729 -16.13 14.72 16.64
CA ILE A 729 -14.70 14.40 16.56
C ILE A 729 -13.88 15.67 16.27
N LEU A 730 -14.30 16.46 15.27
CA LEU A 730 -13.60 17.69 14.90
C LEU A 730 -13.62 18.71 16.04
N ASN A 731 -14.76 18.87 16.73
CA ASN A 731 -14.90 19.76 17.88
C ASN A 731 -14.01 19.32 19.05
N ASN A 732 -13.93 18.02 19.32
CA ASN A 732 -13.04 17.48 20.36
C ASN A 732 -11.56 17.76 20.04
N TYR A 733 -11.15 17.65 18.78
CA TYR A 733 -9.79 17.97 18.36
C TYR A 733 -9.47 19.47 18.43
N LEU A 734 -10.43 20.32 18.08
CA LEU A 734 -10.25 21.78 18.11
C LEU A 734 -10.33 22.36 19.53
N GLY A 735 -11.13 21.75 20.41
CA GLY A 735 -11.50 22.36 21.68
C GLY A 735 -12.11 23.76 21.46
N ASN A 736 -11.55 24.77 22.13
CA ASN A 736 -11.97 26.17 21.98
C ASN A 736 -11.24 26.93 20.85
N LYS A 737 -10.40 26.26 20.06
CA LYS A 737 -9.61 26.90 19.00
C LYS A 737 -10.44 27.17 17.75
N LYS A 738 -10.07 28.23 17.02
CA LYS A 738 -10.60 28.53 15.68
C LYS A 738 -10.02 27.58 14.64
N LEU A 739 -10.80 27.21 13.64
CA LEU A 739 -10.36 26.40 12.50
C LEU A 739 -10.08 27.29 11.28
N VAL A 740 -8.82 27.36 10.86
CA VAL A 740 -8.43 27.83 9.53
C VAL A 740 -8.37 26.63 8.61
N LEU A 741 -9.35 26.50 7.72
CA LEU A 741 -9.44 25.38 6.79
C LEU A 741 -8.69 25.72 5.50
N TYR A 742 -7.71 24.91 5.11
CA TYR A 742 -7.00 25.02 3.85
C TYR A 742 -7.43 23.93 2.85
N CYS A 743 -7.99 24.36 1.70
CA CYS A 743 -8.53 23.50 0.64
C CYS A 743 -7.88 23.82 -0.73
N PRO A 744 -6.65 23.37 -1.01
CA PRO A 744 -6.02 23.60 -2.31
C PRO A 744 -6.67 22.76 -3.42
N THR A 745 -6.71 23.25 -4.66
CA THR A 745 -7.12 22.42 -5.79
C THR A 745 -6.01 21.48 -6.27
N PHE A 746 -6.42 20.41 -6.94
CA PHE A 746 -5.51 19.46 -7.57
C PHE A 746 -4.65 20.12 -8.65
N ARG A 747 -3.41 19.65 -8.81
CA ARG A 747 -2.47 20.03 -9.87
C ARG A 747 -1.97 18.79 -10.59
N ASN A 748 -1.78 18.90 -11.91
CA ASN A 748 -1.22 17.80 -12.72
C ASN A 748 0.32 17.69 -12.63
N TYR A 749 0.99 18.68 -12.06
CA TYR A 749 2.45 18.74 -11.93
C TYR A 749 2.88 18.65 -10.45
N LYS A 750 4.16 18.31 -10.20
CA LYS A 750 4.71 18.26 -8.83
C LYS A 750 4.74 19.67 -8.25
N ILE A 751 4.17 19.83 -7.06
CA ILE A 751 4.04 21.13 -6.38
C ILE A 751 5.37 21.54 -5.68
N ASP A 752 6.37 20.65 -5.65
CA ASP A 752 7.63 20.83 -4.90
C ASP A 752 8.45 22.08 -5.31
N GLU A 753 8.11 22.75 -6.42
CA GLU A 753 8.78 23.98 -6.89
C GLU A 753 7.90 25.25 -6.84
N ALA A 754 6.59 25.14 -6.57
CA ALA A 754 5.66 26.25 -6.82
C ALA A 754 5.31 27.10 -5.59
N ILE A 755 5.36 26.54 -4.37
CA ILE A 755 5.14 27.31 -3.14
C ILE A 755 6.50 27.55 -2.46
N ASN A 756 7.13 28.67 -2.82
CA ASN A 756 8.33 29.14 -2.13
C ASN A 756 7.97 29.70 -0.74
N ILE A 757 7.87 28.82 0.25
CA ILE A 757 7.72 29.20 1.66
C ILE A 757 9.07 29.15 2.39
N THR A 758 9.44 30.24 3.04
CA THR A 758 10.68 30.34 3.82
C THR A 758 10.46 29.89 5.28
N PRO A 759 11.51 29.43 6.00
CA PRO A 759 11.40 29.13 7.42
C PRO A 759 10.84 30.29 8.27
N ASN A 760 11.17 31.54 7.93
CA ASN A 760 10.63 32.71 8.62
C ASN A 760 9.11 32.85 8.42
N GLN A 761 8.60 32.63 7.21
CA GLN A 761 7.16 32.66 6.94
C GLN A 761 6.40 31.55 7.65
N ILE A 762 7.03 30.38 7.83
CA ILE A 762 6.47 29.30 8.65
C ILE A 762 6.39 29.72 10.12
N LEU A 763 7.45 30.35 10.64
CA LEU A 763 7.45 30.89 12.01
C LEU A 763 6.37 31.96 12.20
N GLU A 764 6.18 32.85 11.22
CA GLU A 764 5.12 33.86 11.21
C GLU A 764 3.72 33.22 11.20
N LEU A 765 3.49 32.21 10.36
CA LEU A 765 2.22 31.47 10.34
C LEU A 765 1.95 30.77 11.67
N ASN A 766 2.95 30.06 12.22
CA ASN A 766 2.85 29.39 13.51
C ASN A 766 2.55 30.39 14.64
N LYS A 767 3.22 31.54 14.63
CA LYS A 767 2.99 32.63 15.58
C LYS A 767 1.57 33.16 15.46
N TRP A 768 1.11 33.45 14.24
CA TRP A 768 -0.25 33.94 14.00
C TRP A 768 -1.30 32.94 14.49
N LEU A 769 -1.13 31.65 14.21
CA LEU A 769 -2.04 30.59 14.68
C LEU A 769 -2.09 30.53 16.21
N LYS A 770 -0.95 30.62 16.88
CA LYS A 770 -0.85 30.65 18.36
C LYS A 770 -1.53 31.90 18.94
N ASP A 771 -1.16 33.08 18.45
CA ASP A 771 -1.64 34.37 18.95
C ASP A 771 -3.16 34.52 18.78
N ASN A 772 -3.76 33.85 17.79
CA ASN A 772 -5.19 33.89 17.50
C ASN A 772 -5.99 32.67 17.99
N ASN A 773 -5.38 31.82 18.82
CA ASN A 773 -5.98 30.58 19.33
C ASN A 773 -6.59 29.73 18.19
N ALA A 774 -5.83 29.49 17.13
CA ALA A 774 -6.28 28.85 15.90
C ALA A 774 -5.47 27.59 15.55
N MET A 775 -6.09 26.69 14.79
CA MET A 775 -5.45 25.53 14.18
C MET A 775 -5.65 25.55 12.66
N LEU A 776 -4.62 25.11 11.93
CA LEU A 776 -4.66 24.93 10.49
C LEU A 776 -5.12 23.51 10.15
N GLY A 777 -6.31 23.36 9.59
CA GLY A 777 -6.83 22.10 9.10
C GLY A 777 -6.64 21.95 7.60
N ILE A 778 -6.11 20.82 7.12
CA ILE A 778 -5.82 20.61 5.69
C ILE A 778 -6.78 19.60 5.07
N ARG A 779 -7.44 20.00 3.99
CA ARG A 779 -8.29 19.14 3.15
C ARG A 779 -7.67 18.96 1.77
N ASP A 780 -7.05 17.80 1.56
CA ASP A 780 -6.54 17.44 0.23
C ASP A 780 -7.68 17.24 -0.79
N HIS A 781 -7.42 17.63 -2.04
CA HIS A 781 -8.32 17.28 -3.14
C HIS A 781 -8.37 15.76 -3.34
N MET A 782 -9.56 15.22 -3.67
CA MET A 782 -9.80 13.79 -3.90
C MET A 782 -8.91 13.10 -4.96
N ALA A 783 -8.17 13.89 -5.75
CA ALA A 783 -7.29 13.40 -6.82
C ALA A 783 -5.80 13.53 -6.48
N ASN A 784 -5.44 14.23 -5.39
CA ASN A 784 -4.03 14.45 -5.00
C ASN A 784 -3.43 13.16 -4.42
N LYS A 785 -2.18 12.86 -4.80
CA LYS A 785 -1.35 11.81 -4.21
C LYS A 785 -0.15 12.34 -3.40
N ASN A 786 0.08 13.66 -3.42
CA ASN A 786 1.25 14.30 -2.83
C ASN A 786 0.86 15.07 -1.56
N LYS A 787 1.57 14.83 -0.45
CA LYS A 787 1.24 15.28 0.92
C LYS A 787 2.10 16.45 1.44
N ASN A 788 2.76 17.21 0.58
CA ASN A 788 4.01 17.88 1.02
C ASN A 788 3.92 19.37 1.38
N ILE A 789 2.81 20.07 1.15
CA ILE A 789 2.86 21.54 1.16
C ILE A 789 2.94 22.18 2.55
N LEU A 790 2.63 21.44 3.62
CA LEU A 790 2.58 21.96 4.99
C LEU A 790 3.26 21.06 6.02
N ALA A 791 4.13 20.14 5.59
CA ALA A 791 4.93 19.29 6.48
C ALA A 791 5.94 20.06 7.36
N VAL A 792 5.86 21.40 7.38
CA VAL A 792 6.77 22.31 8.09
C VAL A 792 6.06 23.18 9.12
N VAL A 793 4.72 23.19 9.16
CA VAL A 793 3.96 23.88 10.21
C VAL A 793 4.09 23.07 11.51
N ASP A 794 4.07 23.75 12.65
CA ASP A 794 4.16 23.11 13.97
C ASP A 794 3.06 22.03 14.10
N PRO A 795 3.42 20.74 14.31
CA PRO A 795 2.43 19.67 14.41
C PRO A 795 1.37 19.89 15.50
N GLU A 796 1.66 20.72 16.51
CA GLU A 796 0.69 21.07 17.57
C GLU A 796 -0.39 22.07 17.11
N LEU A 797 -0.20 22.71 15.96
CA LEU A 797 -1.12 23.70 15.38
C LEU A 797 -1.83 23.18 14.13
N MET A 798 -1.67 21.90 13.80
CA MET A 798 -2.20 21.30 12.57
C MET A 798 -3.26 20.24 12.83
N LEU A 799 -4.24 20.15 11.93
CA LEU A 799 -5.18 19.03 11.85
C LEU A 799 -5.17 18.41 10.45
N ASN A 800 -5.04 17.09 10.39
CA ASN A 800 -5.25 16.34 9.16
C ASN A 800 -6.76 16.16 8.94
N LEU A 801 -7.32 16.88 7.96
CA LEU A 801 -8.74 16.83 7.60
C LEU A 801 -8.96 16.18 6.22
N SER A 802 -8.03 15.33 5.78
CA SER A 802 -8.12 14.63 4.49
C SER A 802 -9.38 13.76 4.39
N ASN A 803 -9.74 13.36 3.16
CA ASN A 803 -10.84 12.42 2.86
C ASN A 803 -10.72 11.06 3.57
N SER A 804 -9.56 10.77 4.18
CA SER A 804 -9.34 9.54 4.94
C SER A 804 -9.77 9.64 6.41
N CYS A 805 -9.82 10.85 6.96
CA CYS A 805 -10.21 11.12 8.34
C CYS A 805 -11.63 11.69 8.44
N PHE A 806 -12.04 12.50 7.46
CA PHE A 806 -13.36 13.11 7.39
C PHE A 806 -13.93 12.89 5.98
N TYR A 807 -15.08 12.25 5.83
CA TYR A 807 -15.65 12.00 4.52
C TYR A 807 -16.40 13.23 3.99
N HIS A 808 -17.01 14.01 4.88
CA HIS A 808 -17.94 15.07 4.53
C HIS A 808 -17.27 16.44 4.59
N ILE A 809 -17.02 17.04 3.43
CA ILE A 809 -16.45 18.40 3.38
C ILE A 809 -17.43 19.42 3.96
N GLU A 810 -18.73 19.15 3.89
CA GLU A 810 -19.81 19.97 4.42
C GLU A 810 -19.65 20.18 5.94
N VAL A 811 -19.23 19.15 6.68
CA VAL A 811 -18.91 19.23 8.12
C VAL A 811 -17.75 20.20 8.35
N LEU A 812 -16.68 20.07 7.55
CA LEU A 812 -15.51 20.93 7.66
C LEU A 812 -15.85 22.39 7.36
N LEU A 813 -16.66 22.64 6.31
CA LEU A 813 -17.08 23.99 5.94
C LEU A 813 -17.93 24.63 7.03
N ARG A 814 -18.91 23.91 7.59
CA ARG A 814 -19.73 24.40 8.70
C ARG A 814 -18.88 24.81 9.89
N ARG A 815 -17.87 24.00 10.24
CA ARG A 815 -17.00 24.25 11.40
C ARG A 815 -15.92 25.29 11.16
N ALA A 816 -15.43 25.45 9.93
CA ALA A 816 -14.35 26.38 9.62
C ALA A 816 -14.71 27.81 10.00
N ASP A 817 -13.76 28.53 10.59
CA ASP A 817 -13.89 29.95 10.93
C ASP A 817 -13.35 30.82 9.79
N ILE A 818 -12.30 30.35 9.10
CA ILE A 818 -11.70 30.98 7.92
C ILE A 818 -11.44 29.89 6.88
N LEU A 819 -11.76 30.17 5.62
CA LEU A 819 -11.36 29.32 4.48
C LEU A 819 -10.17 29.94 3.75
N ILE A 820 -9.07 29.21 3.67
CA ILE A 820 -8.00 29.45 2.69
C ILE A 820 -8.19 28.42 1.58
N THR A 821 -8.29 28.88 0.35
CA THR A 821 -8.46 28.03 -0.84
C THR A 821 -7.69 28.67 -1.97
N ASP A 822 -7.68 28.09 -3.17
CA ASP A 822 -7.29 28.80 -4.38
C ASP A 822 -8.56 29.05 -5.23
N TYR A 823 -8.52 28.74 -6.51
CA TYR A 823 -9.67 28.73 -7.43
C TYR A 823 -10.49 27.43 -7.36
N SER A 824 -10.76 26.94 -6.14
CA SER A 824 -11.63 25.78 -5.88
C SER A 824 -13.10 26.17 -5.92
N SER A 825 -13.97 25.29 -6.44
CA SER A 825 -15.43 25.47 -6.26
C SER A 825 -15.86 25.42 -4.79
N THR A 826 -14.99 24.96 -3.87
CA THR A 826 -15.23 24.97 -2.43
C THR A 826 -15.56 26.36 -1.87
N PHE A 827 -14.97 27.44 -2.40
CA PHE A 827 -15.31 28.78 -1.93
C PHE A 827 -16.77 29.14 -2.24
N ILE A 828 -17.30 28.61 -3.34
CA ILE A 828 -18.66 28.89 -3.79
C ILE A 828 -19.65 28.28 -2.79
N ASP A 829 -19.40 27.06 -2.30
CA ASP A 829 -20.21 26.50 -1.21
C ASP A 829 -20.03 27.28 0.10
N PHE A 830 -18.81 27.70 0.42
CA PHE A 830 -18.49 28.39 1.67
C PHE A 830 -19.09 29.80 1.77
N ILE A 831 -19.38 30.45 0.64
CA ILE A 831 -20.01 31.78 0.62
C ILE A 831 -21.38 31.79 1.29
N LEU A 832 -22.06 30.64 1.35
CA LEU A 832 -23.35 30.44 2.00
C LEU A 832 -23.28 30.67 3.52
N LEU A 833 -22.10 30.55 4.12
CA LEU A 833 -21.90 30.65 5.57
C LEU A 833 -21.58 32.07 6.06
N ASP A 834 -21.39 33.03 5.15
CA ASP A 834 -21.04 34.42 5.49
C ASP A 834 -19.77 34.54 6.34
N LYS A 835 -18.80 33.65 6.10
CA LYS A 835 -17.52 33.58 6.81
C LYS A 835 -16.36 34.09 5.96
N PRO A 836 -15.29 34.61 6.58
CA PRO A 836 -14.14 35.11 5.84
C PRO A 836 -13.40 34.05 5.03
N MET A 837 -12.93 34.42 3.85
CA MET A 837 -12.14 33.54 2.98
C MET A 837 -11.02 34.29 2.26
N ILE A 838 -9.93 33.58 1.98
CA ILE A 838 -8.76 34.07 1.25
C ILE A 838 -8.44 33.09 0.13
N SER A 839 -8.15 33.61 -1.06
CA SER A 839 -7.63 32.82 -2.18
C SER A 839 -6.10 32.89 -2.19
N PHE A 840 -5.41 31.78 -1.94
CA PHE A 840 -3.98 31.62 -2.15
C PHE A 840 -3.70 30.99 -3.53
N ALA A 841 -3.76 31.83 -4.57
CA ALA A 841 -3.61 31.45 -5.97
C ALA A 841 -2.20 31.76 -6.50
N TYR A 842 -1.19 31.13 -5.90
CA TYR A 842 0.24 31.34 -6.21
C TYR A 842 0.63 31.02 -7.66
N ASP A 843 -0.17 30.19 -8.35
CA ASP A 843 0.06 29.79 -9.74
C ASP A 843 -1.09 30.21 -10.69
N TYR A 844 -1.84 31.25 -10.32
CA TYR A 844 -3.03 31.72 -11.05
C TYR A 844 -2.80 31.87 -12.56
N ASP A 845 -1.72 32.56 -12.94
CA ASP A 845 -1.43 32.88 -14.34
C ASP A 845 -1.09 31.63 -15.17
N ASN A 846 -0.45 30.62 -14.55
CA ASN A 846 -0.19 29.34 -15.20
C ASN A 846 -1.49 28.52 -15.36
N TYR A 847 -2.32 28.47 -14.32
CA TYR A 847 -3.55 27.68 -14.34
C TYR A 847 -4.58 28.20 -15.35
N MET A 848 -4.74 29.52 -15.39
CA MET A 848 -5.69 30.19 -16.29
C MET A 848 -5.35 29.94 -17.76
N ASN A 849 -4.05 30.00 -18.11
CA ASN A 849 -3.59 29.94 -19.50
C ASN A 849 -3.30 28.53 -19.99
N ASN A 850 -2.81 27.64 -19.13
CA ASN A 850 -2.23 26.35 -19.55
C ASN A 850 -2.97 25.11 -19.07
N GLU A 851 -3.91 25.22 -18.11
CA GLU A 851 -4.70 24.07 -17.63
C GLU A 851 -6.11 24.04 -18.23
N ARG A 852 -7.11 24.51 -17.48
CA ARG A 852 -8.53 24.36 -17.86
C ARG A 852 -9.17 25.67 -18.32
N GLY A 853 -8.64 26.80 -17.87
CA GLY A 853 -9.33 28.09 -17.96
C GLY A 853 -10.57 28.16 -17.06
N PHE A 854 -11.18 29.34 -16.98
CA PHE A 854 -12.36 29.60 -16.15
C PHE A 854 -13.61 29.89 -17.00
N PHE A 855 -14.79 29.62 -16.43
CA PHE A 855 -16.08 30.10 -16.94
C PHE A 855 -16.38 31.53 -16.50
N TYR A 856 -15.85 31.92 -15.34
CA TYR A 856 -16.10 33.21 -14.71
C TYR A 856 -14.78 33.96 -14.57
N ASP A 857 -14.86 35.30 -14.57
CA ASP A 857 -13.74 36.13 -14.14
C ASP A 857 -13.53 35.94 -12.63
N PHE A 858 -12.40 35.34 -12.26
CA PHE A 858 -12.10 34.98 -10.87
C PHE A 858 -11.98 36.21 -9.97
N ASP A 859 -11.35 37.28 -10.46
CA ASP A 859 -11.19 38.53 -9.72
C ASP A 859 -12.55 39.17 -9.45
N PHE A 860 -13.51 38.98 -10.35
CA PHE A 860 -14.89 39.46 -10.18
C PHE A 860 -15.69 38.63 -9.17
N VAL A 861 -15.63 37.29 -9.26
CA VAL A 861 -16.52 36.41 -8.50
C VAL A 861 -16.00 35.96 -7.14
N PHE A 862 -14.68 36.05 -6.86
CA PHE A 862 -14.14 35.66 -5.56
C PHE A 862 -14.34 36.80 -4.53
N PRO A 863 -15.09 36.60 -3.43
CA PRO A 863 -15.48 37.70 -2.54
C PRO A 863 -14.34 38.18 -1.60
N GLY A 864 -13.31 37.35 -1.38
CA GLY A 864 -12.18 37.66 -0.51
C GLY A 864 -10.98 38.27 -1.23
N GLU A 865 -9.87 38.38 -0.51
CA GLU A 865 -8.58 38.79 -1.10
C GLU A 865 -7.94 37.64 -1.88
N ILE A 866 -7.29 37.97 -3.01
CA ILE A 866 -6.54 37.03 -3.85
C ILE A 866 -5.04 37.29 -3.63
N CYS A 867 -4.39 36.35 -2.97
CA CYS A 867 -2.97 36.36 -2.62
C CYS A 867 -2.20 35.46 -3.60
N LYS A 868 -1.16 36.01 -4.24
CA LYS A 868 -0.29 35.28 -5.17
C LYS A 868 1.02 34.79 -4.52
N ASP A 869 1.26 35.11 -3.26
CA ASP A 869 2.44 34.71 -2.51
C ASP A 869 2.15 34.57 -1.00
N VAL A 870 3.06 33.93 -0.27
CA VAL A 870 2.88 33.67 1.17
C VAL A 870 2.85 34.97 1.98
N TYR A 871 3.56 36.01 1.55
CA TYR A 871 3.60 37.30 2.25
C TYR A 871 2.24 38.01 2.21
N SER A 872 1.61 38.06 1.04
CA SER A 872 0.26 38.59 0.86
C SER A 872 -0.78 37.77 1.63
N LEU A 873 -0.62 36.44 1.69
CA LEU A 873 -1.47 35.56 2.51
C LEU A 873 -1.38 35.90 4.00
N LEU A 874 -0.16 36.01 4.56
CA LEU A 874 0.04 36.33 5.98
C LEU A 874 -0.49 37.73 6.32
N ASN A 875 -0.28 38.72 5.45
CA ASN A 875 -0.86 40.06 5.64
C ASN A 875 -2.39 40.07 5.60
N SER A 876 -2.99 39.23 4.75
CA SER A 876 -4.44 39.08 4.66
C SER A 876 -5.00 38.46 5.95
N LEU A 877 -4.35 37.42 6.47
CA LEU A 877 -4.67 36.80 7.76
C LEU A 877 -4.57 37.80 8.93
N GLU A 878 -3.53 38.64 8.96
CA GLU A 878 -3.37 39.67 9.99
C GLU A 878 -4.47 40.74 9.92
N ARG A 879 -4.91 41.13 8.72
CA ARG A 879 -6.05 42.06 8.57
C ARG A 879 -7.36 41.46 9.08
N LEU A 880 -7.60 40.17 8.85
CA LEU A 880 -8.79 39.46 9.32
C LEU A 880 -8.97 39.53 10.83
N THR A 881 -7.88 39.37 11.59
CA THR A 881 -7.91 39.31 13.06
C THR A 881 -7.94 40.67 13.73
N GLN A 882 -7.46 41.73 13.07
CA GLN A 882 -7.49 43.11 13.59
C GLN A 882 -8.86 43.82 13.43
N ASN A 883 -9.93 43.13 13.00
CA ASN A 883 -11.20 43.74 12.55
C ASN A 883 -11.01 44.85 11.49
N LYS A 884 -9.89 44.83 10.76
CA LYS A 884 -9.60 45.76 9.66
C LYS A 884 -9.98 45.17 8.30
N PHE A 885 -10.39 43.91 8.29
CA PHE A 885 -10.94 43.24 7.12
C PHE A 885 -12.46 43.36 7.17
N GLU A 886 -13.02 44.27 6.38
CA GLU A 886 -14.44 44.23 6.08
C GLU A 886 -14.67 43.19 5.00
N ILE A 887 -15.47 42.17 5.30
CA ILE A 887 -16.03 41.32 4.26
C ILE A 887 -16.71 42.26 3.26
N ASN A 888 -16.25 42.24 2.00
CA ASN A 888 -16.86 43.04 0.95
C ASN A 888 -18.26 42.48 0.65
N LYS A 889 -19.22 42.91 1.46
CA LYS A 889 -20.59 42.39 1.46
C LYS A 889 -21.25 42.58 0.11
N THR A 890 -20.99 43.71 -0.56
CA THR A 890 -21.46 43.96 -1.93
C THR A 890 -20.94 42.92 -2.92
N LYS A 891 -19.62 42.63 -2.90
CA LYS A 891 -19.04 41.62 -3.78
C LYS A 891 -19.58 40.22 -3.46
N GLN A 892 -19.72 39.91 -2.16
CA GLN A 892 -20.29 38.66 -1.71
C GLN A 892 -21.74 38.45 -2.16
N ASP A 893 -22.58 39.48 -2.06
CA ASP A 893 -23.97 39.45 -2.52
C ASP A 893 -24.07 39.29 -4.04
N ILE A 894 -23.18 39.93 -4.80
CA ILE A 894 -23.06 39.75 -6.25
C ILE A 894 -22.69 38.30 -6.57
N SER A 895 -21.65 37.77 -5.94
CA SER A 895 -21.23 36.38 -6.14
C SER A 895 -22.33 35.39 -5.77
N LYS A 896 -23.06 35.61 -4.67
CA LYS A 896 -24.23 34.81 -4.28
C LYS A 896 -25.29 34.82 -5.38
N LYS A 897 -25.65 35.99 -5.93
CA LYS A 897 -26.63 36.12 -7.03
C LYS A 897 -26.19 35.44 -8.32
N ILE A 898 -24.88 35.36 -8.58
CA ILE A 898 -24.34 34.66 -9.75
C ILE A 898 -24.51 33.15 -9.58
N PHE A 899 -24.15 32.62 -8.41
CA PHE A 899 -24.04 31.18 -8.19
C PHE A 899 -25.30 30.52 -7.63
N PHE A 900 -26.23 31.26 -7.03
CA PHE A 900 -27.38 30.70 -6.33
C PHE A 900 -28.69 31.44 -6.69
N ASP A 901 -29.65 30.70 -7.26
CA ASP A 901 -31.04 31.16 -7.34
C ASP A 901 -31.80 30.87 -6.04
N TYR A 902 -31.31 29.90 -5.26
CA TYR A 902 -31.88 29.47 -3.98
C TYR A 902 -30.80 29.40 -2.91
N ILE A 903 -31.05 30.04 -1.76
CA ILE A 903 -30.21 29.99 -0.56
C ILE A 903 -31.08 29.46 0.59
N ASP A 904 -31.30 28.15 0.59
CA ASP A 904 -32.06 27.41 1.59
C ASP A 904 -31.59 25.93 1.61
N SER A 905 -32.20 25.11 2.45
CA SER A 905 -31.92 23.67 2.55
C SER A 905 -32.93 22.79 1.80
N MET A 906 -33.48 23.26 0.67
CA MET A 906 -34.56 22.59 -0.07
C MET A 906 -34.15 22.08 -1.46
N SER A 907 -32.85 21.97 -1.75
CA SER A 907 -32.35 21.55 -3.06
C SER A 907 -32.67 20.09 -3.39
N SER A 908 -32.53 19.20 -2.42
CA SER A 908 -32.94 17.80 -2.55
C SER A 908 -34.42 17.66 -2.87
N SER A 909 -35.28 18.45 -2.21
CA SER A 909 -36.72 18.48 -2.46
C SER A 909 -37.05 18.88 -3.90
N ARG A 910 -36.38 19.90 -4.45
CA ARG A 910 -36.62 20.35 -5.84
C ARG A 910 -36.20 19.29 -6.86
N VAL A 911 -35.07 18.61 -6.65
CA VAL A 911 -34.64 17.51 -7.53
C VAL A 911 -35.68 16.39 -7.50
N VAL A 912 -36.16 16.00 -6.32
CA VAL A 912 -37.20 14.96 -6.19
C VAL A 912 -38.51 15.37 -6.86
N ALA A 913 -38.92 16.64 -6.74
CA ALA A 913 -40.09 17.15 -7.45
C ALA A 913 -39.95 17.02 -8.98
N LYS A 914 -38.78 17.38 -9.53
CA LYS A 914 -38.48 17.24 -10.97
C LYS A 914 -38.50 15.78 -11.44
N ILE A 915 -38.03 14.86 -10.62
CA ILE A 915 -38.08 13.42 -10.93
C ILE A 915 -39.53 12.92 -10.93
N ASN A 916 -40.35 13.35 -9.98
CA ASN A 916 -41.76 12.98 -9.95
C ASN A 916 -42.52 13.54 -11.15
N GLU A 917 -42.24 14.78 -11.57
CA GLU A 917 -42.76 15.35 -12.83
C GLU A 917 -42.35 14.49 -14.03
N LEU A 918 -41.08 14.07 -14.09
CA LEU A 918 -40.54 13.23 -15.16
C LEU A 918 -41.12 11.80 -15.19
N ILE A 919 -41.52 11.25 -14.05
CA ILE A 919 -42.14 9.92 -13.97
C ILE A 919 -43.62 9.97 -14.39
N ASN A 920 -44.32 11.05 -14.03
CA ASN A 920 -45.76 11.19 -14.25
C ASN A 920 -46.14 11.76 -15.63
N GLY A 921 -45.21 12.42 -16.32
CA GLY A 921 -45.39 12.96 -17.68
C GLY A 921 -44.78 12.07 -18.73
#